data_AF-A0A7K2EIT9-F1
#
_entry.id   AF-A0A7K2EIT9-F1
#
_cell.length_a   1.000
_cell.length_b   1.000
_cell.length_c   1.000
_cell.angle_alpha   90.00
_cell.angle_beta   90.00
_cell.angle_gamma   90.00
#
_symmetry.space_group_name_H-M   'P 1'
#
loop_
_entity.id
_entity.type
_entity.pdbx_description
1 polymer ?
#
loop_
_entity_poly.entity_id
_entity_poly.type
_entity_poly.pdbx_seq_one_letter_code
_entity_poly.pdbx_strand_id
1 'polypeptide(L)'
;MQNYAAAYDWIYDQLTSDQNTEIRRRIAEETQYLRDNIMVGDRLAPRPHNHRSKPAWAIGTAALVLADHDQAADWLSHALEAANTVTRYQFSSDGIYREGGHYWMYNAVNFIPFLWHYLNVSGVDLFSDYQPAFEWPIRVRTGRGQIPNIEDSYLKPAPTHMVAAAYRGVPTALNADADFAAICQWNYENTRLIDHNYTGATVDVTWEIDEYILFDSSIESVAPTASPNQFLEGGQVVFRRSWEPSSDDRYLLFHGVADADNHNHPDQLSFFLGGNDAILAPDAGYGPDGFSDDRRGSWYLKAHAHNILTADGFPPVADDLYSNPSVLNVTPFARHEIDSEFFAFAEKESGYVRPNDVSLRRSIAFIDQDFFVVSDLLYGSEEHTYRSYLHGRGSFDRAGHYLSWSPFGNRYGAAARLDAFILPESASLTVSTGYISLFKDERHERYVEAAQVGQEAAFMQLLLPARSGSPVPDLDDISGESYVAARLVKSDSLDYFFLQARSELRELGEFATDATFAWLRNTDTGWQNLALRESNLFKSAEIEVSSDSKVTLALDASTSGVLDIATPAVHPAAQIEVVTTGAELVQEVRINGQPSPFTFQTDRLLIGLEKTSIDLIPDSSTPEQLQAYPNPFSHSVTLEASVNRTGPLTVEVYNLLGQRIRKLEAKHIVGTKTIRFTWDGYTESGSSAPSAIYFVRLTDARGATLLGRVVRVR
;
A
#
# COMPACT_ATOMS: atom_id res chain seq x y z
N MET A 1 -6.89 29.32 -14.90
CA MET A 1 -8.24 29.28 -15.53
C MET A 1 -9.36 29.28 -14.50
N GLN A 2 -9.39 28.36 -13.52
CA GLN A 2 -10.44 28.32 -12.48
C GLN A 2 -10.62 29.67 -11.74
N ASN A 3 -9.52 30.35 -11.37
CA ASN A 3 -9.61 31.67 -10.74
C ASN A 3 -10.35 32.70 -11.60
N TYR A 4 -10.10 32.73 -12.92
CA TYR A 4 -10.81 33.64 -13.83
C TYR A 4 -12.27 33.25 -14.01
N ALA A 5 -12.57 31.96 -14.06
CA ALA A 5 -13.94 31.45 -14.14
C ALA A 5 -14.75 31.81 -12.88
N ALA A 6 -14.19 31.59 -11.69
CA ALA A 6 -14.79 31.97 -10.41
C ALA A 6 -14.95 33.50 -10.28
N ALA A 7 -13.92 34.27 -10.63
CA ALA A 7 -14.00 35.72 -10.60
C ALA A 7 -15.08 36.26 -11.55
N TYR A 8 -15.21 35.70 -12.75
CA TYR A 8 -16.26 36.04 -13.69
C TYR A 8 -17.66 35.73 -13.13
N ASP A 9 -17.85 34.55 -12.55
CA ASP A 9 -19.11 34.14 -11.92
C ASP A 9 -19.52 35.13 -10.80
N TRP A 10 -18.59 35.49 -9.91
CA TRP A 10 -18.88 36.39 -8.79
C TRP A 10 -19.22 37.83 -9.19
N ILE A 11 -18.69 38.31 -10.31
CA ILE A 11 -18.92 39.70 -10.77
C ILE A 11 -19.90 39.78 -11.94
N TYR A 12 -20.49 38.67 -12.38
CA TYR A 12 -21.32 38.59 -13.58
C TYR A 12 -22.37 39.71 -13.67
N ASP A 13 -23.12 39.93 -12.59
CA ASP A 13 -24.19 40.93 -12.49
C ASP A 13 -23.69 42.38 -12.47
N GLN A 14 -22.37 42.60 -12.36
CA GLN A 14 -21.74 43.91 -12.31
C GLN A 14 -21.11 44.31 -13.66
N LEU A 15 -21.07 43.39 -14.64
CA LEU A 15 -20.43 43.61 -15.93
C LEU A 15 -21.35 44.31 -16.92
N THR A 16 -20.79 45.20 -17.75
CA THR A 16 -21.50 45.66 -18.95
C THR A 16 -21.61 44.53 -19.98
N SER A 17 -22.54 44.65 -20.94
CA SER A 17 -22.69 43.68 -22.03
C SER A 17 -21.38 43.46 -22.81
N ASP A 18 -20.61 44.52 -23.03
CA ASP A 18 -19.33 44.45 -23.76
C ASP A 18 -18.26 43.72 -22.93
N GLN A 19 -18.18 44.03 -21.63
CA GLN A 19 -17.25 43.35 -20.72
C GLN A 19 -17.59 41.86 -20.58
N ASN A 20 -18.88 41.53 -20.41
CA ASN A 20 -19.34 40.15 -20.34
C ASN A 20 -18.98 39.38 -21.62
N THR A 21 -19.25 39.96 -22.79
CA THR A 21 -18.92 39.34 -24.08
C THR A 21 -17.42 39.07 -24.22
N GLU A 22 -16.58 40.05 -23.88
CA GLU A 22 -15.12 39.91 -24.00
C GLU A 22 -14.53 38.90 -23.00
N ILE A 23 -15.01 38.88 -21.75
CA ILE A 23 -14.53 37.93 -20.74
C ILE A 23 -14.94 36.50 -21.12
N ARG A 24 -16.20 36.29 -21.51
CA ARG A 24 -16.69 34.98 -21.99
C ARG A 24 -15.88 34.48 -23.18
N ARG A 25 -15.59 35.35 -24.16
CA ARG A 25 -14.74 35.01 -25.31
C ARG A 25 -13.37 34.51 -24.88
N ARG A 26 -12.70 35.18 -23.92
CA ARG A 26 -11.38 34.78 -23.43
C ARG A 26 -11.39 33.45 -22.68
N ILE A 27 -12.39 33.22 -21.83
CA ILE A 27 -12.53 31.94 -21.12
C ILE A 27 -12.80 30.81 -22.14
N ALA A 28 -13.67 31.04 -23.12
CA ALA A 28 -13.97 30.07 -24.18
C ALA A 28 -12.73 29.75 -25.04
N GLU A 29 -11.94 30.75 -25.42
CA GLU A 29 -10.70 30.55 -26.20
C GLU A 29 -9.68 29.69 -25.47
N GLU A 30 -9.42 29.97 -24.20
CA GLU A 30 -8.50 29.17 -23.38
C GLU A 30 -9.03 27.74 -23.17
N THR A 31 -10.34 27.61 -22.93
CA THR A 31 -10.99 26.30 -22.74
C THR A 31 -10.88 25.44 -23.99
N GLN A 32 -11.15 26.03 -25.16
CA GLN A 32 -11.02 25.35 -26.44
C GLN A 32 -9.57 24.99 -26.74
N TYR A 33 -8.61 25.88 -26.45
CA TYR A 33 -7.19 25.61 -26.62
C TYR A 33 -6.76 24.39 -25.79
N LEU A 34 -7.11 24.35 -24.50
CA LEU A 34 -6.77 23.23 -23.63
C LEU A 34 -7.45 21.93 -24.12
N ARG A 35 -8.75 21.97 -24.43
CA ARG A 35 -9.50 20.82 -24.94
C ARG A 35 -8.84 20.20 -26.18
N ASP A 36 -8.37 21.03 -27.11
CA ASP A 36 -7.76 20.56 -28.35
C ASP A 36 -6.31 20.07 -28.18
N ASN A 37 -5.64 20.48 -27.09
CA ASN A 37 -4.18 20.30 -26.96
C ASN A 37 -3.74 19.45 -25.77
N ILE A 38 -4.61 19.13 -24.79
CA ILE A 38 -4.16 18.35 -23.61
C ILE A 38 -3.75 16.91 -23.96
N MET A 39 -4.56 16.20 -24.76
CA MET A 39 -4.30 14.80 -25.12
C MET A 39 -3.92 14.62 -26.59
N VAL A 40 -4.45 15.47 -27.45
CA VAL A 40 -4.20 15.53 -28.89
C VAL A 40 -3.56 16.88 -29.24
N GLY A 41 -3.40 17.22 -30.52
CA GLY A 41 -2.79 18.51 -30.90
C GLY A 41 -1.33 18.62 -30.43
N ASP A 42 -1.05 19.66 -29.63
CA ASP A 42 0.27 19.92 -29.02
C ASP A 42 0.67 18.88 -27.96
N ARG A 43 -0.26 18.01 -27.53
CA ARG A 43 -0.01 16.94 -26.55
C ARG A 43 0.61 17.46 -25.25
N LEU A 44 -0.03 18.44 -24.63
CA LEU A 44 0.45 19.07 -23.40
C LEU A 44 0.52 18.07 -22.21
N ALA A 45 -0.32 17.03 -22.21
CA ALA A 45 -0.40 15.99 -21.18
C ALA A 45 -0.75 14.59 -21.76
N PRO A 46 0.19 13.99 -22.53
CA PRO A 46 -0.07 12.77 -23.30
C PRO A 46 -0.15 11.51 -22.44
N ARG A 47 0.26 11.58 -21.17
CA ARG A 47 0.20 10.50 -20.19
C ARG A 47 -0.80 10.82 -19.07
N PRO A 48 -1.45 9.80 -18.46
CA PRO A 48 -2.47 10.00 -17.42
C PRO A 48 -1.86 10.28 -16.04
N HIS A 49 -1.26 11.46 -15.87
CA HIS A 49 -0.77 11.95 -14.59
C HIS A 49 -1.33 13.35 -14.29
N ASN A 50 -0.90 13.97 -13.19
CA ASN A 50 -1.42 15.27 -12.71
C ASN A 50 -1.47 16.40 -13.76
N HIS A 51 -0.58 16.41 -14.77
CA HIS A 51 -0.62 17.39 -15.86
C HIS A 51 -1.86 17.25 -16.77
N ARG A 52 -2.54 16.10 -16.76
CA ARG A 52 -3.80 15.89 -17.50
C ARG A 52 -5.01 16.24 -16.65
N SER A 53 -5.07 15.73 -15.43
CA SER A 53 -6.25 15.89 -14.55
C SER A 53 -6.46 17.33 -14.12
N LYS A 54 -5.40 18.05 -13.73
CA LYS A 54 -5.49 19.46 -13.31
C LYS A 54 -6.15 20.37 -14.36
N PRO A 55 -5.67 20.44 -15.62
CA PRO A 55 -6.34 21.21 -16.65
C PRO A 55 -7.70 20.62 -17.03
N ALA A 56 -7.92 19.30 -16.94
CA ALA A 56 -9.24 18.72 -17.19
C ALA A 56 -10.31 19.26 -16.24
N TRP A 57 -10.06 19.29 -14.92
CA TRP A 57 -10.99 19.89 -13.95
C TRP A 57 -11.16 21.40 -14.16
N ALA A 58 -10.11 22.07 -14.65
CA ALA A 58 -10.22 23.47 -15.04
C ALA A 58 -11.16 23.64 -16.25
N ILE A 59 -11.04 22.82 -17.30
CA ILE A 59 -11.94 22.81 -18.47
C ILE A 59 -13.38 22.56 -17.99
N GLY A 60 -13.57 21.58 -17.10
CA GLY A 60 -14.88 21.28 -16.52
C GLY A 60 -15.47 22.48 -15.77
N THR A 61 -14.66 23.21 -14.99
CA THR A 61 -15.11 24.45 -14.33
C THR A 61 -15.53 25.52 -15.34
N ALA A 62 -14.75 25.73 -16.40
CA ALA A 62 -15.08 26.71 -17.44
C ALA A 62 -16.37 26.33 -18.21
N ALA A 63 -16.57 25.03 -18.46
CA ALA A 63 -17.79 24.52 -19.08
C ALA A 63 -19.04 24.76 -18.22
N LEU A 64 -18.92 24.66 -16.89
CA LEU A 64 -20.01 24.94 -15.96
C LEU A 64 -20.33 26.44 -15.89
N VAL A 65 -19.30 27.28 -15.84
CA VAL A 65 -19.45 28.73 -15.83
C VAL A 65 -20.03 29.28 -17.14
N LEU A 66 -19.72 28.62 -18.27
CA LEU A 66 -20.25 28.96 -19.59
C LEU A 66 -21.30 27.95 -20.06
N ALA A 67 -22.18 27.46 -19.17
CA ALA A 67 -23.12 26.38 -19.46
C ALA A 67 -24.07 26.62 -20.65
N ASP A 68 -24.31 27.89 -21.01
CA ASP A 68 -25.10 28.33 -22.16
C ASP A 68 -24.30 28.45 -23.48
N HIS A 69 -22.99 28.23 -23.46
CA HIS A 69 -22.14 28.18 -24.65
C HIS A 69 -22.37 26.88 -25.44
N ASP A 70 -22.38 26.96 -26.77
CA ASP A 70 -22.71 25.83 -27.65
C ASP A 70 -21.76 24.63 -27.51
N GLN A 71 -20.49 24.89 -27.17
CA GLN A 71 -19.48 23.87 -26.90
C GLN A 71 -19.39 23.37 -25.45
N ALA A 72 -20.14 23.94 -24.50
CA ALA A 72 -19.98 23.63 -23.07
C ALA A 72 -20.12 22.13 -22.75
N ALA A 73 -21.07 21.45 -23.40
CA ALA A 73 -21.28 20.01 -23.22
C ALA A 73 -20.09 19.15 -23.73
N ASP A 74 -19.45 19.55 -24.84
CA ASP A 74 -18.24 18.88 -25.35
C ASP A 74 -17.07 19.10 -24.39
N TRP A 75 -16.88 20.33 -23.92
CA TRP A 75 -15.83 20.66 -22.95
C TRP A 75 -15.98 19.87 -21.64
N LEU A 76 -17.19 19.80 -21.08
CA LEU A 76 -17.44 19.03 -19.86
C LEU A 76 -17.23 17.53 -20.08
N SER A 77 -17.71 16.98 -21.19
CA SER A 77 -17.51 15.55 -21.51
C SER A 77 -16.02 15.24 -21.64
N HIS A 78 -15.27 16.08 -22.35
CA HIS A 78 -13.81 15.94 -22.50
C HIS A 78 -13.07 16.04 -21.17
N ALA A 79 -13.47 16.99 -20.30
CA ALA A 79 -12.90 17.14 -18.96
C ALA A 79 -13.08 15.87 -18.12
N LEU A 80 -14.30 15.31 -18.10
CA LEU A 80 -14.59 14.09 -17.35
C LEU A 80 -13.83 12.88 -17.93
N GLU A 81 -13.77 12.73 -19.25
CA GLU A 81 -12.99 11.67 -19.89
C GLU A 81 -11.50 11.77 -19.55
N ALA A 82 -10.91 12.95 -19.67
CA ALA A 82 -9.50 13.18 -19.38
C ALA A 82 -9.17 12.92 -17.89
N ALA A 83 -9.99 13.44 -16.97
CA ALA A 83 -9.84 13.19 -15.53
C ALA A 83 -9.98 11.69 -15.20
N ASN A 84 -10.95 11.00 -15.82
CA ASN A 84 -11.17 9.56 -15.63
C ASN A 84 -10.00 8.69 -16.08
N THR A 85 -9.23 9.12 -17.08
CA THR A 85 -8.00 8.39 -17.43
C THR A 85 -6.95 8.44 -16.32
N VAL A 86 -6.91 9.52 -15.55
CA VAL A 86 -5.99 9.68 -14.42
C VAL A 86 -6.52 8.92 -13.20
N THR A 87 -7.80 9.05 -12.85
CA THR A 87 -8.37 8.33 -11.70
C THR A 87 -8.27 6.82 -11.87
N ARG A 88 -8.48 6.29 -13.07
CA ARG A 88 -8.34 4.84 -13.36
C ARG A 88 -6.91 4.32 -13.31
N TYR A 89 -5.90 5.20 -13.41
CA TYR A 89 -4.50 4.80 -13.43
C TYR A 89 -3.81 5.16 -12.12
N GLN A 90 -3.87 6.41 -11.68
CA GLN A 90 -3.12 6.88 -10.52
C GLN A 90 -3.79 6.63 -9.17
N PHE A 91 -5.11 6.37 -9.16
CA PHE A 91 -5.83 6.02 -7.93
C PHE A 91 -6.15 4.52 -7.88
N SER A 92 -5.99 3.92 -6.71
CA SER A 92 -6.60 2.62 -6.39
C SER A 92 -8.04 2.79 -5.92
N SER A 93 -8.80 1.69 -5.86
CA SER A 93 -10.19 1.65 -5.37
C SER A 93 -10.33 2.13 -3.92
N ASP A 94 -9.30 1.91 -3.10
CA ASP A 94 -9.21 2.35 -1.70
C ASP A 94 -8.52 3.71 -1.53
N GLY A 95 -8.29 4.44 -2.63
CA GLY A 95 -7.93 5.85 -2.63
C GLY A 95 -6.45 6.21 -2.66
N ILE A 96 -5.55 5.23 -2.67
CA ILE A 96 -4.10 5.47 -2.75
C ILE A 96 -3.79 6.24 -4.03
N TYR A 97 -3.03 7.33 -3.92
CA TYR A 97 -2.52 8.07 -5.08
C TYR A 97 -1.05 7.76 -5.35
N ARG A 98 -0.77 7.16 -6.51
CA ARG A 98 0.53 6.59 -6.85
C ARG A 98 1.63 7.59 -7.18
N GLU A 99 1.32 8.88 -7.32
CA GLU A 99 2.35 9.93 -7.41
C GLU A 99 2.72 10.51 -6.02
N GLY A 100 2.21 9.92 -4.94
CA GLY A 100 2.51 10.31 -3.56
C GLY A 100 1.68 11.50 -3.04
N GLY A 101 1.84 11.79 -1.75
CA GLY A 101 1.06 12.81 -1.02
C GLY A 101 1.22 14.23 -1.58
N HIS A 102 2.39 14.58 -2.11
CA HIS A 102 2.63 15.87 -2.76
C HIS A 102 1.73 16.08 -3.95
N TYR A 103 1.71 15.13 -4.88
CA TYR A 103 0.94 15.26 -6.11
C TYR A 103 -0.55 14.97 -5.89
N TRP A 104 -0.93 14.22 -4.85
CA TRP A 104 -2.33 14.19 -4.42
C TRP A 104 -2.80 15.58 -3.99
N MET A 105 -2.06 16.25 -3.11
CA MET A 105 -2.37 17.62 -2.67
C MET A 105 -2.34 18.60 -3.85
N TYR A 106 -1.39 18.45 -4.76
CA TYR A 106 -1.29 19.30 -5.94
C TYR A 106 -2.48 19.13 -6.91
N ASN A 107 -3.06 17.92 -7.00
CA ASN A 107 -4.31 17.69 -7.72
C ASN A 107 -5.52 18.27 -6.96
N ALA A 108 -5.52 18.18 -5.63
CA ALA A 108 -6.62 18.67 -4.77
C ALA A 108 -6.94 20.14 -5.00
N VAL A 109 -5.92 20.93 -5.35
CA VAL A 109 -6.06 22.33 -5.78
C VAL A 109 -7.11 22.53 -6.89
N ASN A 110 -7.26 21.57 -7.81
CA ASN A 110 -8.16 21.70 -8.95
C ASN A 110 -9.41 20.82 -8.82
N PHE A 111 -9.30 19.60 -8.26
CA PHE A 111 -10.47 18.74 -8.13
C PHE A 111 -11.40 19.17 -7.01
N ILE A 112 -10.93 19.67 -5.85
CA ILE A 112 -11.84 20.11 -4.78
C ILE A 112 -12.78 21.21 -5.28
N PRO A 113 -12.30 22.31 -5.90
CA PRO A 113 -13.19 23.30 -6.49
C PRO A 113 -14.13 22.70 -7.53
N PHE A 114 -13.62 21.86 -8.44
CA PHE A 114 -14.45 21.27 -9.49
C PHE A 114 -15.59 20.38 -8.95
N LEU A 115 -15.35 19.57 -7.92
CA LEU A 115 -16.39 18.75 -7.28
C LEU A 115 -17.53 19.64 -6.75
N TRP A 116 -17.18 20.73 -6.05
CA TRP A 116 -18.14 21.73 -5.58
C TRP A 116 -18.85 22.46 -6.73
N HIS A 117 -18.12 22.88 -7.76
CA HIS A 117 -18.71 23.55 -8.92
C HIS A 117 -19.73 22.65 -9.61
N TYR A 118 -19.40 21.38 -9.82
CA TYR A 118 -20.28 20.47 -10.54
C TYR A 118 -21.54 20.15 -9.74
N LEU A 119 -21.39 19.93 -8.44
CA LEU A 119 -22.51 19.77 -7.51
C LEU A 119 -23.41 21.02 -7.49
N ASN A 120 -22.84 22.21 -7.29
CA ASN A 120 -23.62 23.43 -7.10
C ASN A 120 -24.32 23.93 -8.38
N VAL A 121 -23.67 23.78 -9.54
CA VAL A 121 -24.21 24.27 -10.81
C VAL A 121 -25.19 23.28 -11.44
N SER A 122 -24.95 21.98 -11.29
CA SER A 122 -25.71 20.94 -12.03
C SER A 122 -26.45 19.94 -11.16
N GLY A 123 -26.19 19.92 -9.84
CA GLY A 123 -26.71 18.90 -8.93
C GLY A 123 -26.05 17.52 -9.05
N VAL A 124 -24.95 17.40 -9.82
CA VAL A 124 -24.21 16.14 -9.94
C VAL A 124 -23.22 16.00 -8.79
N ASP A 125 -23.48 15.04 -7.90
CA ASP A 125 -22.60 14.69 -6.80
C ASP A 125 -21.52 13.71 -7.25
N LEU A 126 -20.27 14.15 -7.22
CA LEU A 126 -19.09 13.31 -7.43
C LEU A 126 -18.34 13.01 -6.11
N PHE A 127 -18.73 13.61 -4.99
CA PHE A 127 -18.08 13.35 -3.71
C PHE A 127 -18.26 11.90 -3.28
N SER A 128 -19.40 11.28 -3.60
CA SER A 128 -19.63 9.85 -3.35
C SER A 128 -18.57 8.95 -4.01
N ASP A 129 -18.21 9.26 -5.26
CA ASP A 129 -17.20 8.48 -6.01
C ASP A 129 -15.78 8.79 -5.53
N TYR A 130 -15.55 10.00 -5.00
CA TYR A 130 -14.25 10.46 -4.51
C TYR A 130 -14.00 10.18 -3.03
N GLN A 131 -14.98 9.62 -2.28
CA GLN A 131 -14.83 9.34 -0.85
C GLN A 131 -13.53 8.57 -0.53
N PRO A 132 -13.16 7.48 -1.24
CA PRO A 132 -11.91 6.77 -0.95
C PRO A 132 -10.67 7.66 -1.08
N ALA A 133 -10.65 8.60 -2.03
CA ALA A 133 -9.52 9.52 -2.24
C ALA A 133 -9.32 10.50 -1.07
N PHE A 134 -10.35 10.75 -0.26
CA PHE A 134 -10.28 11.54 0.97
C PHE A 134 -10.13 10.67 2.23
N GLU A 135 -10.58 9.42 2.22
CA GLU A 135 -10.32 8.48 3.31
C GLU A 135 -8.85 8.06 3.36
N TRP A 136 -8.22 7.81 2.20
CA TRP A 136 -6.81 7.41 2.11
C TRP A 136 -5.86 8.28 2.93
N PRO A 137 -5.79 9.62 2.77
CA PRO A 137 -4.86 10.44 3.53
C PRO A 137 -5.11 10.41 5.04
N ILE A 138 -6.35 10.15 5.48
CA ILE A 138 -6.68 9.94 6.90
C ILE A 138 -6.15 8.59 7.35
N ARG A 139 -6.31 7.53 6.55
CA ARG A 139 -5.82 6.18 6.86
C ARG A 139 -4.30 6.15 7.02
N VAL A 140 -3.57 6.83 6.13
CA VAL A 140 -2.10 6.83 6.10
C VAL A 140 -1.43 7.97 6.85
N ARG A 141 -2.17 8.80 7.59
CA ARG A 141 -1.56 9.93 8.31
C ARG A 141 -0.56 9.48 9.38
N THR A 142 0.53 10.20 9.56
CA THR A 142 1.39 10.05 10.74
C THR A 142 0.62 10.44 12.01
N GLY A 143 1.18 10.18 13.21
CA GLY A 143 0.61 10.69 14.47
C GLY A 143 0.50 12.23 14.53
N ARG A 144 1.13 12.95 13.58
CA ARG A 144 1.08 14.41 13.43
C ARG A 144 0.18 14.87 12.29
N GLY A 145 -0.54 13.97 11.62
CA GLY A 145 -1.54 14.27 10.60
C GLY A 145 -1.03 14.49 9.18
N GLN A 146 0.24 14.20 8.89
CA GLN A 146 0.75 14.31 7.52
C GLN A 146 0.71 12.97 6.78
N ILE A 147 0.50 13.01 5.47
CA ILE A 147 0.80 11.92 4.54
C ILE A 147 2.34 11.75 4.48
N PRO A 148 2.88 10.53 4.57
CA PRO A 148 4.32 10.26 4.46
C PRO A 148 4.95 10.70 3.13
N ASN A 149 6.27 10.93 3.14
CA ASN A 149 7.06 11.42 1.99
C ASN A 149 7.51 10.29 1.04
N ILE A 150 6.59 9.40 0.66
CA ILE A 150 6.82 8.28 -0.28
C ILE A 150 6.60 8.72 -1.72
N GLU A 151 7.34 8.16 -2.68
CA GLU A 151 7.47 8.65 -4.08
C GLU A 151 8.11 10.05 -4.16
N ASP A 152 7.91 10.78 -5.28
CA ASP A 152 8.22 12.21 -5.40
C ASP A 152 7.31 13.08 -4.51
N SER A 153 7.44 12.90 -3.18
CA SER A 153 6.58 13.51 -2.19
C SER A 153 7.34 14.15 -1.03
N TYR A 154 6.63 15.05 -0.36
CA TYR A 154 6.99 15.61 0.94
C TYR A 154 5.97 15.16 1.98
N LEU A 155 6.23 15.43 3.26
CA LEU A 155 5.17 15.39 4.26
C LEU A 155 4.10 16.43 3.91
N LYS A 156 2.86 15.98 3.75
CA LYS A 156 1.74 16.84 3.33
C LYS A 156 0.52 16.71 4.24
N PRO A 157 -0.15 17.82 4.61
CA PRO A 157 -1.48 17.73 5.17
C PRO A 157 -2.49 17.33 4.08
N ALA A 158 -3.66 16.87 4.51
CA ALA A 158 -4.82 16.74 3.63
C ALA A 158 -5.90 17.76 4.03
N PRO A 159 -6.38 18.62 3.10
CA PRO A 159 -7.36 19.67 3.40
C PRO A 159 -8.78 19.11 3.44
N THR A 160 -9.01 18.10 4.29
CA THR A 160 -10.29 17.39 4.40
C THR A 160 -11.41 18.28 4.94
N HIS A 161 -11.10 19.34 5.68
CA HIS A 161 -12.05 20.35 6.13
C HIS A 161 -12.79 21.05 4.98
N MET A 162 -12.16 21.17 3.80
CA MET A 162 -12.75 21.81 2.61
C MET A 162 -13.77 20.93 1.88
N VAL A 163 -13.90 19.66 2.28
CA VAL A 163 -14.88 18.73 1.71
C VAL A 163 -15.81 18.13 2.76
N ALA A 164 -15.57 18.39 4.04
CA ALA A 164 -16.33 17.84 5.15
C ALA A 164 -17.84 18.09 4.99
N ALA A 165 -18.25 19.28 4.56
CA ALA A 165 -19.66 19.62 4.37
C ALA A 165 -20.37 18.74 3.31
N ALA A 166 -19.66 18.24 2.30
CA ALA A 166 -20.22 17.35 1.29
C ALA A 166 -20.51 15.94 1.83
N TYR A 167 -19.93 15.57 2.98
CA TYR A 167 -20.02 14.24 3.57
C TYR A 167 -20.92 14.17 4.81
N ARG A 168 -21.79 15.17 5.02
CA ARG A 168 -22.77 15.14 6.11
C ARG A 168 -23.75 13.99 5.94
N GLY A 169 -23.91 13.19 6.98
CA GLY A 169 -24.72 11.98 6.98
C GLY A 169 -24.19 10.84 6.10
N VAL A 170 -22.98 10.98 5.55
CA VAL A 170 -22.34 9.92 4.75
C VAL A 170 -21.57 8.98 5.68
N PRO A 171 -21.85 7.67 5.68
CA PRO A 171 -21.14 6.73 6.53
C PRO A 171 -19.69 6.52 6.05
N THR A 172 -18.81 6.09 6.96
CA THR A 172 -17.42 5.71 6.65
C THR A 172 -17.02 4.46 7.42
N ALA A 173 -16.10 3.68 6.85
CA ALA A 173 -15.51 2.54 7.56
C ALA A 173 -14.62 2.97 8.75
N LEU A 174 -14.29 4.26 8.87
CA LEU A 174 -13.42 4.79 9.93
C LEU A 174 -14.15 5.02 11.26
N ASN A 175 -15.47 5.12 11.26
CA ASN A 175 -16.26 5.31 12.46
C ASN A 175 -17.68 4.77 12.26
N ALA A 176 -18.15 3.93 13.19
CA ALA A 176 -19.46 3.30 13.11
C ALA A 176 -20.62 4.23 13.49
N ASP A 177 -20.36 5.28 14.28
CA ASP A 177 -21.37 6.15 14.89
C ASP A 177 -21.38 7.57 14.30
N ALA A 178 -20.23 8.06 13.81
CA ALA A 178 -20.09 9.39 13.22
C ALA A 178 -20.05 9.33 11.69
N ASP A 179 -20.52 10.40 11.04
CA ASP A 179 -20.41 10.55 9.60
C ASP A 179 -18.99 10.94 9.16
N PHE A 180 -18.72 10.79 7.87
CA PHE A 180 -17.42 11.09 7.30
C PHE A 180 -17.08 12.58 7.34
N ALA A 181 -18.07 13.47 7.41
CA ALA A 181 -17.86 14.89 7.65
C ALA A 181 -17.09 15.15 8.96
N ALA A 182 -17.51 14.50 10.05
CA ALA A 182 -16.89 14.67 11.35
C ALA A 182 -15.43 14.18 11.38
N ILE A 183 -15.15 13.09 10.66
CA ILE A 183 -13.79 12.54 10.52
C ILE A 183 -12.91 13.44 9.65
N CYS A 184 -13.45 14.00 8.57
CA CYS A 184 -12.77 14.98 7.73
C CYS A 184 -12.38 16.23 8.53
N GLN A 185 -13.27 16.72 9.40
CA GLN A 185 -13.00 17.85 10.28
C GLN A 185 -11.88 17.52 11.28
N TRP A 186 -11.99 16.38 11.97
CA TRP A 186 -10.98 15.90 12.92
C TRP A 186 -9.60 15.76 12.29
N ASN A 187 -9.53 15.22 11.07
CA ASN A 187 -8.26 15.01 10.40
C ASN A 187 -7.49 16.33 10.24
N TYR A 188 -8.14 17.38 9.75
CA TYR A 188 -7.49 18.67 9.54
C TYR A 188 -7.14 19.36 10.86
N GLU A 189 -8.06 19.42 11.82
CA GLU A 189 -7.83 20.06 13.13
C GLU A 189 -6.69 19.41 13.92
N ASN A 190 -6.48 18.11 13.73
CA ASN A 190 -5.41 17.36 14.37
C ASN A 190 -4.15 17.23 13.49
N THR A 191 -3.98 18.08 12.49
CA THR A 191 -2.79 18.08 11.63
C THR A 191 -1.83 19.19 12.01
N ARG A 192 -0.56 18.84 12.23
CA ARG A 192 0.52 19.82 12.44
C ARG A 192 1.10 20.24 11.10
N LEU A 193 0.77 21.45 10.65
CA LEU A 193 1.30 21.98 9.40
C LEU A 193 2.82 22.19 9.49
N ILE A 194 3.55 21.70 8.47
CA ILE A 194 5.00 21.94 8.32
C ILE A 194 5.27 23.35 7.80
N ASP A 195 4.39 23.82 6.91
CA ASP A 195 4.39 25.13 6.29
C ASP A 195 2.93 25.51 5.97
N HIS A 196 2.60 26.80 5.98
CA HIS A 196 1.30 27.29 5.54
C HIS A 196 1.13 27.13 4.02
N ASN A 197 2.24 27.14 3.28
CA ASN A 197 2.29 26.96 1.84
C ASN A 197 2.44 25.48 1.45
N TYR A 198 1.39 24.69 1.67
CA TYR A 198 1.41 23.25 1.46
C TYR A 198 0.82 22.77 0.13
N THR A 199 0.18 23.64 -0.66
CA THR A 199 -0.51 23.26 -1.91
C THR A 199 0.41 22.81 -3.03
N GLY A 200 1.66 23.30 -3.06
CA GLY A 200 2.58 23.14 -4.19
C GLY A 200 2.31 24.10 -5.36
N ALA A 201 1.26 24.93 -5.29
CA ALA A 201 0.81 25.85 -6.33
C ALA A 201 0.77 27.32 -5.84
N THR A 202 1.70 27.69 -4.95
CA THR A 202 1.63 28.88 -4.09
C THR A 202 1.62 30.23 -4.82
N VAL A 203 1.96 30.28 -6.10
CA VAL A 203 1.92 31.50 -6.91
C VAL A 203 0.60 31.68 -7.67
N ASP A 204 -0.22 30.63 -7.75
CA ASP A 204 -1.42 30.58 -8.59
C ASP A 204 -2.72 30.43 -7.80
N VAL A 205 -2.67 29.85 -6.59
CA VAL A 205 -3.88 29.54 -5.81
C VAL A 205 -4.43 30.73 -5.04
N THR A 206 -5.75 30.75 -4.87
CA THR A 206 -6.48 31.61 -3.94
C THR A 206 -6.92 30.80 -2.71
N TRP A 207 -5.97 30.05 -2.13
CA TRP A 207 -6.27 28.97 -1.21
C TRP A 207 -7.02 29.43 0.03
N GLU A 208 -6.68 30.61 0.56
CA GLU A 208 -7.36 31.19 1.72
C GLU A 208 -8.83 31.55 1.42
N ILE A 209 -9.14 31.92 0.18
CA ILE A 209 -10.52 32.19 -0.26
C ILE A 209 -11.28 30.87 -0.37
N ASP A 210 -10.67 29.86 -1.00
CA ASP A 210 -11.28 28.53 -1.13
C ASP A 210 -11.52 27.89 0.24
N GLU A 211 -10.57 27.98 1.17
CA GLU A 211 -10.75 27.52 2.55
C GLU A 211 -11.87 28.29 3.26
N TYR A 212 -11.92 29.62 3.11
CA TYR A 212 -12.95 30.43 3.77
C TYR A 212 -14.37 30.07 3.31
N ILE A 213 -14.59 29.83 2.01
CA ILE A 213 -15.92 29.52 1.48
C ILE A 213 -16.34 28.06 1.68
N LEU A 214 -15.38 27.15 1.81
CA LEU A 214 -15.65 25.70 1.94
C LEU A 214 -15.65 25.20 3.38
N PHE A 215 -15.08 25.95 4.32
CA PHE A 215 -15.05 25.57 5.73
C PHE A 215 -16.43 25.70 6.39
N ASP A 216 -16.87 24.63 7.04
CA ASP A 216 -18.11 24.62 7.82
C ASP A 216 -17.82 24.39 9.31
N SER A 217 -17.77 25.51 10.05
CA SER A 217 -17.49 25.52 11.50
C SER A 217 -18.51 24.80 12.38
N SER A 218 -19.64 24.35 11.81
CA SER A 218 -20.68 23.63 12.57
C SER A 218 -20.53 22.11 12.52
N ILE A 219 -19.55 21.59 11.77
CA ILE A 219 -19.21 20.15 11.76
C ILE A 219 -18.43 19.84 13.03
N GLU A 220 -18.89 18.84 13.78
CA GLU A 220 -18.20 18.36 14.97
C GLU A 220 -16.94 17.59 14.57
N SER A 221 -15.87 17.77 15.33
CA SER A 221 -14.60 17.06 15.16
C SER A 221 -14.63 15.74 15.95
N VAL A 222 -14.64 14.60 15.24
CA VAL A 222 -14.71 13.27 15.85
C VAL A 222 -13.56 12.39 15.34
N ALA A 223 -12.84 11.74 16.27
CA ALA A 223 -11.78 10.81 15.91
C ALA A 223 -12.34 9.50 15.31
N PRO A 224 -11.59 8.83 14.42
CA PRO A 224 -11.91 7.46 14.01
C PRO A 224 -11.96 6.49 15.19
N THR A 225 -12.87 5.52 15.12
CA THR A 225 -13.03 4.43 16.11
C THR A 225 -12.74 3.05 15.53
N ALA A 226 -12.58 2.94 14.21
CA ALA A 226 -12.08 1.73 13.56
C ALA A 226 -10.66 1.38 14.06
N SER A 227 -10.21 0.14 13.80
CA SER A 227 -8.85 -0.28 14.16
C SER A 227 -7.81 0.77 13.73
N PRO A 228 -6.90 1.21 14.59
CA PRO A 228 -5.81 2.11 14.19
C PRO A 228 -4.87 1.49 13.16
N ASN A 229 -4.78 0.16 13.10
CA ASN A 229 -4.09 -0.55 12.04
C ASN A 229 -4.96 -0.53 10.77
N GLN A 230 -4.36 -0.24 9.62
CA GLN A 230 -5.08 -0.09 8.36
C GLN A 230 -4.43 -0.93 7.27
N PHE A 231 -5.19 -1.85 6.69
CA PHE A 231 -4.76 -2.71 5.59
C PHE A 231 -5.45 -2.24 4.31
N LEU A 232 -4.64 -1.74 3.35
CA LEU A 232 -5.09 -1.16 2.08
C LEU A 232 -4.88 -2.18 0.96
N GLU A 233 -5.94 -2.48 0.20
CA GLU A 233 -5.92 -3.36 -0.97
C GLU A 233 -4.93 -2.87 -2.04
N GLY A 234 -4.78 -1.54 -2.17
CA GLY A 234 -3.80 -0.92 -3.06
C GLY A 234 -2.34 -1.14 -2.64
N GLY A 235 -2.10 -1.78 -1.49
CA GLY A 235 -0.80 -2.35 -1.12
C GLY A 235 -0.09 -1.69 0.07
N GLN A 236 -0.68 -0.68 0.70
CA GLN A 236 -0.14 -0.05 1.91
C GLN A 236 -0.70 -0.70 3.18
N VAL A 237 0.13 -0.83 4.22
CA VAL A 237 -0.33 -1.22 5.56
C VAL A 237 0.16 -0.20 6.57
N VAL A 238 -0.70 0.27 7.45
CA VAL A 238 -0.35 1.18 8.54
C VAL A 238 -0.48 0.42 9.84
N PHE A 239 0.59 0.38 10.61
CA PHE A 239 0.56 -0.03 12.01
C PHE A 239 0.57 1.23 12.86
N ARG A 240 -0.44 1.40 13.71
CA ARG A 240 -0.56 2.58 14.56
C ARG A 240 -1.10 2.19 15.92
N ARG A 241 -0.59 2.81 16.98
CA ARG A 241 -1.10 2.59 18.34
C ARG A 241 -2.51 3.16 18.55
N SER A 242 -2.75 4.40 18.14
CA SER A 242 -4.02 5.10 18.33
C SER A 242 -4.23 6.14 17.24
N TRP A 243 -5.49 6.48 16.95
CA TRP A 243 -5.82 7.61 16.09
C TRP A 243 -5.47 8.95 16.72
N GLU A 244 -5.72 9.08 18.04
CA GLU A 244 -5.49 10.31 18.77
C GLU A 244 -3.99 10.67 18.81
N PRO A 245 -3.63 11.93 18.48
CA PRO A 245 -2.25 12.39 18.58
C PRO A 245 -1.73 12.25 20.02
N SER A 246 -0.57 11.61 20.18
CA SER A 246 0.08 11.45 21.48
C SER A 246 1.59 11.66 21.42
N SER A 247 2.18 12.02 22.56
CA SER A 247 3.63 12.10 22.76
C SER A 247 4.32 10.73 22.87
N ASP A 248 3.56 9.65 22.92
CA ASP A 248 4.03 8.26 22.96
C ASP A 248 3.44 7.40 21.83
N ASP A 249 3.11 8.06 20.71
CA ASP A 249 2.61 7.38 19.51
C ASP A 249 3.62 6.34 18.97
N ARG A 250 3.07 5.41 18.19
CA ARG A 250 3.81 4.46 17.35
C ARG A 250 3.15 4.45 15.99
N TYR A 251 3.96 4.54 14.95
CA TYR A 251 3.49 4.61 13.59
C TYR A 251 4.50 3.97 12.65
N LEU A 252 4.04 3.04 11.81
CA LEU A 252 4.80 2.51 10.69
C LEU A 252 3.87 2.37 9.47
N LEU A 253 4.26 2.98 8.35
CA LEU A 253 3.69 2.69 7.04
C LEU A 253 4.57 1.65 6.34
N PHE A 254 4.02 0.50 6.02
CA PHE A 254 4.61 -0.52 5.16
C PHE A 254 4.12 -0.30 3.73
N HIS A 255 5.01 0.18 2.86
CA HIS A 255 4.68 0.53 1.49
C HIS A 255 4.88 -0.67 0.55
N GLY A 256 3.87 -0.95 -0.26
CA GLY A 256 3.90 -2.04 -1.23
C GLY A 256 2.91 -1.75 -2.34
N VAL A 257 2.96 -0.54 -2.89
CA VAL A 257 2.08 -0.10 -3.98
C VAL A 257 2.67 -0.55 -5.32
N ALA A 258 1.79 -0.74 -6.30
CA ALA A 258 2.19 -1.06 -7.66
C ALA A 258 2.84 0.13 -8.38
N ASP A 259 4.00 -0.08 -8.98
CA ASP A 259 4.74 0.98 -9.68
C ASP A 259 3.89 1.71 -10.73
N ALA A 260 4.03 3.04 -10.74
CA ALA A 260 3.47 3.93 -11.74
C ALA A 260 4.55 4.44 -12.71
N ASP A 261 4.15 4.88 -13.89
CA ASP A 261 5.09 5.37 -14.90
C ASP A 261 5.58 6.81 -14.61
N ASN A 262 5.01 7.52 -13.64
CA ASN A 262 5.31 8.91 -13.30
C ASN A 262 5.57 9.07 -11.80
N HIS A 263 6.54 9.92 -11.44
CA HIS A 263 6.88 10.26 -10.05
C HIS A 263 7.30 9.09 -9.13
N ASN A 264 7.47 7.89 -9.70
CA ASN A 264 7.79 6.65 -9.00
C ASN A 264 9.22 6.59 -8.45
N HIS A 265 9.37 6.03 -7.26
CA HIS A 265 10.63 5.66 -6.61
C HIS A 265 10.74 4.13 -6.52
N PRO A 266 11.96 3.55 -6.48
CA PRO A 266 12.14 2.12 -6.26
C PRO A 266 12.00 1.78 -4.76
N ASP A 267 10.80 1.95 -4.22
CA ASP A 267 10.50 1.91 -2.79
C ASP A 267 9.52 0.78 -2.40
N GLN A 268 9.25 -0.16 -3.31
CA GLN A 268 8.37 -1.29 -3.05
C GLN A 268 8.88 -2.15 -1.88
N LEU A 269 8.00 -2.50 -0.94
CA LEU A 269 8.32 -3.19 0.33
C LEU A 269 9.19 -2.35 1.29
N SER A 270 9.35 -1.04 1.07
CA SER A 270 9.96 -0.14 2.05
C SER A 270 9.02 0.18 3.21
N PHE A 271 9.53 0.89 4.21
CA PHE A 271 8.70 1.42 5.28
C PHE A 271 9.12 2.84 5.71
N PHE A 272 8.14 3.57 6.25
CA PHE A 272 8.32 4.85 6.93
C PHE A 272 7.90 4.68 8.39
N LEU A 273 8.72 5.15 9.34
CA LEU A 273 8.47 4.98 10.77
C LEU A 273 8.54 6.32 11.53
N GLY A 274 7.54 6.52 12.39
CA GLY A 274 7.46 7.59 13.38
C GLY A 274 7.11 7.03 14.77
N GLY A 275 7.39 7.83 15.78
CA GLY A 275 7.00 7.52 17.15
C GLY A 275 7.58 8.51 18.15
N ASN A 276 6.95 8.58 19.32
CA ASN A 276 7.23 9.59 20.35
C ASN A 276 7.15 11.03 19.82
N ASP A 277 6.10 11.33 19.05
CA ASP A 277 5.84 12.60 18.38
C ASP A 277 6.99 13.05 17.46
N ALA A 278 7.70 12.10 16.84
CA ALA A 278 8.80 12.37 15.94
C ALA A 278 8.84 11.46 14.71
N ILE A 279 9.26 12.02 13.58
CA ILE A 279 9.69 11.21 12.43
C ILE A 279 11.06 10.60 12.74
N LEU A 280 11.19 9.27 12.63
CA LEU A 280 12.36 8.53 13.11
C LEU A 280 13.15 7.88 11.96
N ALA A 281 12.49 7.06 11.13
CA ALA A 281 13.08 6.44 9.95
C ALA A 281 12.21 6.77 8.71
N PRO A 282 12.45 7.93 8.08
CA PRO A 282 11.68 8.35 6.91
C PRO A 282 12.20 7.72 5.62
N ASP A 283 11.47 7.96 4.53
CA ASP A 283 11.99 7.82 3.18
C ASP A 283 12.93 9.00 2.83
N ALA A 284 13.82 8.82 1.85
CA ALA A 284 14.63 9.91 1.32
C ALA A 284 13.79 11.05 0.73
N GLY A 285 12.62 10.76 0.17
CA GLY A 285 11.66 11.73 -0.34
C GLY A 285 12.10 12.45 -1.62
N TYR A 286 11.52 13.61 -1.89
CA TYR A 286 11.60 14.22 -3.23
C TYR A 286 12.88 15.04 -3.53
N GLY A 287 13.61 15.44 -2.50
CA GLY A 287 14.67 16.45 -2.60
C GLY A 287 14.17 17.90 -2.50
N PRO A 288 15.02 18.85 -2.05
CA PRO A 288 14.62 20.23 -1.73
C PRO A 288 14.07 21.01 -2.92
N ASP A 289 14.55 20.73 -4.13
CA ASP A 289 14.12 21.40 -5.38
C ASP A 289 13.09 20.59 -6.19
N GLY A 290 12.54 19.51 -5.59
CA GLY A 290 11.53 18.65 -6.20
C GLY A 290 12.02 18.01 -7.50
N PHE A 291 11.20 18.06 -8.56
CA PHE A 291 11.54 17.44 -9.86
C PHE A 291 12.88 17.93 -10.42
N SER A 292 13.24 19.17 -10.12
CA SER A 292 14.44 19.85 -10.63
C SER A 292 15.68 19.63 -9.76
N ASP A 293 15.61 18.83 -8.68
CA ASP A 293 16.79 18.56 -7.86
C ASP A 293 17.82 17.73 -8.63
N ASP A 294 19.04 18.24 -8.71
CA ASP A 294 20.16 17.61 -9.43
C ASP A 294 20.52 16.21 -8.89
N ARG A 295 20.12 15.89 -7.65
CA ARG A 295 20.35 14.57 -7.03
C ARG A 295 19.19 13.62 -7.19
N ARG A 296 18.06 14.03 -7.79
CA ARG A 296 16.90 13.16 -7.98
C ARG A 296 17.30 11.85 -8.66
N GLY A 297 18.04 11.92 -9.76
CA GLY A 297 18.48 10.72 -10.49
C GLY A 297 19.67 9.97 -9.88
N SER A 298 20.51 10.63 -9.07
CA SER A 298 21.74 10.05 -8.51
C SER A 298 21.58 9.52 -7.08
N TRP A 299 20.53 9.96 -6.35
CA TRP A 299 20.25 9.57 -4.98
C TRP A 299 18.77 9.22 -4.75
N TYR A 300 17.86 10.19 -4.84
CA TYR A 300 16.47 10.00 -4.38
C TYR A 300 15.73 8.89 -5.13
N LEU A 301 16.04 8.64 -6.41
CA LEU A 301 15.49 7.54 -7.20
C LEU A 301 16.34 6.25 -7.15
N LYS A 302 17.20 6.07 -6.14
CA LYS A 302 18.03 4.88 -5.99
C LYS A 302 17.49 4.00 -4.88
N ALA A 303 17.42 2.70 -5.11
CA ALA A 303 16.96 1.72 -4.13
C ALA A 303 17.62 1.90 -2.73
N HIS A 304 18.93 2.14 -2.69
CA HIS A 304 19.66 2.32 -1.43
C HIS A 304 19.32 3.62 -0.67
N ALA A 305 18.50 4.52 -1.22
CA ALA A 305 17.97 5.69 -0.54
C ALA A 305 16.72 5.37 0.32
N HIS A 306 16.17 4.16 0.21
CA HIS A 306 14.94 3.74 0.90
C HIS A 306 15.22 2.65 1.93
N ASN A 307 14.27 2.43 2.87
CA ASN A 307 14.30 1.31 3.82
C ASN A 307 13.90 -0.02 3.17
N ILE A 308 14.58 -0.41 2.10
CA ILE A 308 14.23 -1.52 1.19
C ILE A 308 15.27 -2.64 1.25
N LEU A 309 15.05 -3.73 0.50
CA LEU A 309 16.07 -4.72 0.17
C LEU A 309 16.50 -4.64 -1.30
N THR A 310 17.73 -5.06 -1.59
CA THR A 310 18.19 -5.29 -2.97
C THR A 310 18.82 -6.66 -3.11
N ALA A 311 18.74 -7.21 -4.33
CA ALA A 311 19.47 -8.38 -4.77
C ALA A 311 20.40 -7.94 -5.91
N ASP A 312 21.71 -8.17 -5.75
CA ASP A 312 22.76 -7.71 -6.67
C ASP A 312 22.73 -6.20 -6.99
N GLY A 313 22.19 -5.41 -6.06
CA GLY A 313 22.05 -3.95 -6.18
C GLY A 313 20.77 -3.48 -6.87
N PHE A 314 19.89 -4.40 -7.29
CA PHE A 314 18.60 -4.07 -7.90
C PHE A 314 17.46 -4.18 -6.87
N PRO A 315 16.42 -3.32 -6.93
CA PRO A 315 15.27 -3.36 -6.04
C PRO A 315 14.24 -4.43 -6.44
N PRO A 316 13.37 -4.89 -5.51
CA PRO A 316 12.19 -5.67 -5.83
C PRO A 316 11.25 -4.79 -6.65
N VAL A 317 10.91 -5.25 -7.87
CA VAL A 317 10.16 -4.49 -8.89
C VAL A 317 10.52 -2.99 -8.92
N ALA A 318 11.58 -2.68 -9.66
CA ALA A 318 11.73 -1.55 -10.58
C ALA A 318 13.16 -1.57 -11.12
N ASP A 319 13.38 -2.09 -12.33
CA ASP A 319 14.51 -1.60 -13.11
C ASP A 319 14.15 -1.48 -14.60
N ASP A 320 14.26 -0.26 -15.09
CA ASP A 320 13.83 0.27 -16.38
C ASP A 320 12.32 0.20 -16.67
N LEU A 321 11.55 0.96 -15.87
CA LEU A 321 10.10 1.24 -16.07
C LEU A 321 9.77 1.66 -17.52
N TYR A 322 10.74 2.20 -18.26
CA TYR A 322 10.58 2.64 -19.64
C TYR A 322 10.84 1.54 -20.68
N SER A 323 11.59 0.47 -20.38
CA SER A 323 11.83 -0.64 -21.32
C SER A 323 10.91 -1.83 -21.12
N ASN A 324 10.23 -1.96 -19.98
CA ASN A 324 9.27 -3.04 -19.76
C ASN A 324 7.96 -2.58 -19.08
N PRO A 325 6.97 -2.09 -19.85
CA PRO A 325 5.69 -1.65 -19.29
C PRO A 325 4.85 -2.78 -18.66
N SER A 326 5.23 -4.06 -18.86
CA SER A 326 4.48 -5.22 -18.34
C SER A 326 4.69 -5.47 -16.85
N VAL A 327 5.67 -4.81 -16.21
CA VAL A 327 5.88 -4.86 -14.74
C VAL A 327 5.22 -3.69 -14.00
N LEU A 328 4.65 -2.72 -14.73
CA LEU A 328 3.86 -1.65 -14.13
C LEU A 328 2.55 -2.19 -13.57
N ASN A 329 2.04 -1.54 -12.52
CA ASN A 329 0.69 -1.78 -12.03
C ASN A 329 0.45 -3.19 -11.44
N VAL A 330 1.48 -3.84 -10.90
CA VAL A 330 1.36 -5.08 -10.12
C VAL A 330 1.56 -4.79 -8.63
N THR A 331 0.50 -4.94 -7.84
CA THR A 331 0.59 -4.81 -6.39
C THR A 331 1.22 -6.10 -5.81
N PRO A 332 2.25 -6.00 -4.95
CA PRO A 332 2.79 -7.10 -4.17
C PRO A 332 1.70 -7.92 -3.49
N PHE A 333 1.86 -9.24 -3.53
CA PHE A 333 0.88 -10.14 -2.93
C PHE A 333 0.96 -10.06 -1.40
N ALA A 334 -0.12 -9.63 -0.76
CA ALA A 334 -0.24 -9.57 0.69
C ALA A 334 -0.81 -10.87 1.27
N ARG A 335 -0.33 -11.29 2.44
CA ARG A 335 -0.86 -12.43 3.19
C ARG A 335 -0.61 -12.32 4.68
N HIS A 336 -1.26 -13.22 5.43
CA HIS A 336 -1.10 -13.38 6.88
C HIS A 336 -1.43 -12.11 7.69
N GLU A 337 -2.32 -11.25 7.18
CA GLU A 337 -2.67 -10.00 7.87
C GLU A 337 -3.44 -10.28 9.15
N ILE A 338 -2.84 -9.98 10.31
CA ILE A 338 -3.43 -10.12 11.64
C ILE A 338 -3.60 -8.74 12.25
N ASP A 339 -4.73 -8.50 12.90
CA ASP A 339 -5.02 -7.27 13.64
C ASP A 339 -5.59 -7.59 15.02
N SER A 340 -4.84 -7.27 16.07
CA SER A 340 -5.28 -7.40 17.46
C SER A 340 -4.65 -6.32 18.35
N GLU A 341 -5.13 -6.21 19.58
CA GLU A 341 -4.61 -5.22 20.54
C GLU A 341 -3.15 -5.49 20.95
N PHE A 342 -2.70 -6.74 20.91
CA PHE A 342 -1.36 -7.15 21.37
C PHE A 342 -0.40 -7.50 20.22
N PHE A 343 -0.92 -7.77 19.01
CA PHE A 343 -0.11 -8.17 17.87
C PHE A 343 -0.81 -7.84 16.55
N ALA A 344 -0.16 -7.03 15.71
CA ALA A 344 -0.55 -6.87 14.33
C ALA A 344 0.57 -7.33 13.39
N PHE A 345 0.22 -7.88 12.23
CA PHE A 345 1.19 -8.46 11.31
C PHE A 345 0.74 -8.30 9.87
N ALA A 346 1.69 -8.10 8.96
CA ALA A 346 1.44 -8.23 7.53
C ALA A 346 2.69 -8.77 6.84
N GLU A 347 2.50 -9.62 5.84
CA GLU A 347 3.56 -10.05 4.94
C GLU A 347 3.23 -9.69 3.50
N LYS A 348 4.24 -9.23 2.76
CA LYS A 348 4.17 -8.99 1.32
C LYS A 348 5.24 -9.81 0.60
N GLU A 349 4.86 -10.37 -0.54
CA GLU A 349 5.75 -11.09 -1.45
C GLU A 349 5.95 -10.28 -2.72
N SER A 350 7.22 -10.12 -3.11
CA SER A 350 7.61 -9.51 -4.38
C SER A 350 8.76 -10.29 -5.01
N GLY A 351 9.00 -10.04 -6.29
CA GLY A 351 10.10 -10.60 -7.06
C GLY A 351 11.00 -9.51 -7.61
N TYR A 352 12.04 -9.94 -8.32
CA TYR A 352 12.99 -9.04 -8.96
C TYR A 352 12.90 -9.18 -10.47
N VAL A 353 13.01 -8.05 -11.19
CA VAL A 353 13.17 -8.09 -12.67
C VAL A 353 14.59 -8.51 -13.02
N ARG A 354 15.54 -8.06 -12.21
CA ARG A 354 16.95 -8.44 -12.23
C ARG A 354 17.42 -8.57 -10.78
N PRO A 355 18.04 -9.69 -10.38
CA PRO A 355 17.98 -11.01 -11.03
C PRO A 355 16.53 -11.54 -11.06
N ASN A 356 16.12 -12.33 -12.06
CA ASN A 356 14.72 -12.75 -12.19
C ASN A 356 14.37 -14.08 -11.48
N ASP A 357 15.35 -14.71 -10.85
CA ASP A 357 15.20 -15.95 -10.08
C ASP A 357 15.11 -15.72 -8.57
N VAL A 358 15.18 -14.46 -8.12
CA VAL A 358 15.05 -14.09 -6.71
C VAL A 358 13.60 -13.77 -6.35
N SER A 359 13.17 -14.31 -5.21
CA SER A 359 11.92 -13.99 -4.51
C SER A 359 12.21 -13.36 -3.16
N LEU A 360 11.35 -12.44 -2.74
CA LEU A 360 11.41 -11.74 -1.46
C LEU A 360 10.08 -11.87 -0.73
N ARG A 361 10.13 -12.29 0.54
CA ARG A 361 9.04 -12.15 1.50
C ARG A 361 9.50 -11.19 2.59
N ARG A 362 8.86 -10.02 2.70
CA ARG A 362 9.03 -9.10 3.83
C ARG A 362 7.78 -9.14 4.69
N SER A 363 7.97 -9.28 5.98
CA SER A 363 6.92 -9.19 6.97
C SER A 363 7.24 -8.15 8.03
N ILE A 364 6.21 -7.48 8.54
CA ILE A 364 6.33 -6.55 9.66
C ILE A 364 5.33 -6.96 10.73
N ALA A 365 5.85 -7.17 11.94
CA ALA A 365 5.06 -7.38 13.16
C ALA A 365 5.07 -6.09 13.99
N PHE A 366 3.93 -5.68 14.49
CA PHE A 366 3.78 -4.63 15.49
C PHE A 366 3.43 -5.28 16.83
N ILE A 367 4.41 -5.28 17.74
CA ILE A 367 4.39 -6.05 18.97
C ILE A 367 3.91 -5.16 20.11
N ASP A 368 2.82 -5.58 20.76
CA ASP A 368 2.27 -4.96 21.98
C ASP A 368 2.07 -3.44 21.87
N GLN A 369 1.70 -3.01 20.67
CA GLN A 369 1.59 -1.60 20.28
C GLN A 369 2.80 -0.72 20.61
N ASP A 370 4.00 -1.30 20.77
CA ASP A 370 5.19 -0.62 21.28
C ASP A 370 6.35 -0.61 20.27
N PHE A 371 6.65 -1.72 19.62
CA PHE A 371 7.81 -1.78 18.72
C PHE A 371 7.56 -2.68 17.53
N PHE A 372 8.43 -2.59 16.53
CA PHE A 372 8.26 -3.28 15.26
C PHE A 372 9.36 -4.30 15.04
N VAL A 373 9.01 -5.41 14.39
CA VAL A 373 9.96 -6.41 13.89
C VAL A 373 9.79 -6.54 12.39
N VAL A 374 10.79 -6.15 11.62
CA VAL A 374 10.85 -6.35 10.16
C VAL A 374 11.63 -7.63 9.91
N SER A 375 10.99 -8.60 9.26
CA SER A 375 11.59 -9.92 8.97
C SER A 375 11.56 -10.19 7.47
N ASP A 376 12.74 -10.47 6.92
CA ASP A 376 12.97 -10.64 5.49
C ASP A 376 13.48 -12.04 5.20
N LEU A 377 12.88 -12.70 4.20
CA LEU A 377 13.34 -13.97 3.65
C LEU A 377 13.56 -13.78 2.15
N LEU A 378 14.79 -14.06 1.69
CA LEU A 378 15.17 -14.02 0.29
C LEU A 378 15.60 -15.40 -0.17
N TYR A 379 15.19 -15.77 -1.38
CA TYR A 379 15.54 -17.03 -2.02
C TYR A 379 15.82 -16.80 -3.50
N GLY A 380 16.97 -17.27 -3.97
CA GLY A 380 17.39 -17.33 -5.36
C GLY A 380 17.81 -18.74 -5.75
N SER A 381 17.77 -19.05 -7.05
CA SER A 381 18.24 -20.34 -7.55
C SER A 381 19.77 -20.41 -7.63
N GLU A 382 20.41 -19.24 -7.76
CA GLU A 382 21.86 -19.05 -7.76
C GLU A 382 22.31 -18.22 -6.53
N GLU A 383 23.62 -18.06 -6.37
CA GLU A 383 24.17 -17.19 -5.32
C GLU A 383 24.00 -15.72 -5.71
N HIS A 384 23.47 -14.92 -4.77
CA HIS A 384 23.29 -13.47 -4.93
C HIS A 384 23.86 -12.71 -3.74
N THR A 385 24.09 -11.41 -3.93
CA THR A 385 24.35 -10.49 -2.82
C THR A 385 23.07 -9.78 -2.41
N TYR A 386 22.57 -10.10 -1.22
CA TYR A 386 21.39 -9.47 -0.65
C TYR A 386 21.77 -8.34 0.30
N ARG A 387 21.07 -7.21 0.21
CA ARG A 387 21.29 -6.05 1.08
C ARG A 387 19.99 -5.55 1.65
N SER A 388 19.95 -5.28 2.95
CA SER A 388 18.88 -4.56 3.63
C SER A 388 19.37 -3.19 4.06
N TYR A 389 18.57 -2.16 3.80
CA TYR A 389 18.89 -0.76 4.14
C TYR A 389 18.04 -0.25 5.29
N LEU A 390 18.67 0.44 6.24
CA LEU A 390 18.00 1.14 7.33
C LEU A 390 18.52 2.58 7.44
N HIS A 391 17.62 3.52 7.12
CA HIS A 391 17.78 4.96 7.28
C HIS A 391 17.14 5.42 8.58
N GLY A 392 17.77 6.37 9.26
CA GLY A 392 17.23 7.01 10.44
C GLY A 392 17.62 8.48 10.49
N ARG A 393 16.89 9.27 11.30
CA ARG A 393 17.07 10.72 11.38
C ARG A 393 17.76 11.13 12.68
N GLY A 394 18.79 11.96 12.59
CA GLY A 394 19.44 12.60 13.73
C GLY A 394 20.82 12.05 14.05
N SER A 395 21.31 12.34 15.26
CA SER A 395 22.64 11.88 15.63
C SER A 395 22.69 10.36 15.68
N PHE A 396 23.67 9.78 15.01
CA PHE A 396 23.82 8.34 14.85
C PHE A 396 24.88 7.79 15.81
N ASP A 397 24.56 6.70 16.49
CA ASP A 397 25.51 5.89 17.26
C ASP A 397 25.38 4.40 16.89
N ARG A 398 26.46 3.64 17.11
CA ARG A 398 26.53 2.20 16.80
C ARG A 398 27.44 1.47 17.78
N ALA A 399 26.96 0.33 18.29
CA ALA A 399 27.76 -0.64 19.02
C ALA A 399 27.48 -2.05 18.45
N GLY A 400 28.42 -2.61 17.68
CA GLY A 400 28.21 -3.90 17.02
C GLY A 400 27.05 -3.84 16.03
N HIS A 401 25.99 -4.61 16.30
CA HIS A 401 24.74 -4.68 15.53
C HIS A 401 23.60 -3.85 16.13
N TYR A 402 23.83 -3.21 17.28
CA TYR A 402 22.97 -2.16 17.81
C TYR A 402 23.27 -0.83 17.11
N LEU A 403 22.20 -0.14 16.71
CA LEU A 403 22.19 1.13 16.01
C LEU A 403 21.25 2.08 16.73
N SER A 404 21.57 3.37 16.79
CA SER A 404 20.60 4.36 17.23
C SER A 404 20.65 5.65 16.43
N TRP A 405 19.48 6.26 16.25
CA TRP A 405 19.31 7.59 15.71
C TRP A 405 18.53 8.44 16.70
N SER A 406 19.08 9.59 17.08
CA SER A 406 18.44 10.51 18.03
C SER A 406 18.13 11.85 17.34
N PRO A 407 16.91 12.01 16.79
CA PRO A 407 16.52 13.30 16.27
C PRO A 407 16.37 14.34 17.38
N PHE A 408 16.81 15.56 17.11
CA PHE A 408 16.53 16.70 17.97
C PHE A 408 15.15 17.30 17.67
N GLY A 409 14.59 18.00 18.66
CA GLY A 409 13.27 18.64 18.55
C GLY A 409 13.25 19.76 17.49
N ASN A 410 12.34 19.67 16.53
CA ASN A 410 12.12 20.66 15.46
C ASN A 410 10.71 20.53 14.84
N ARG A 411 10.46 21.11 13.66
CA ARG A 411 9.14 21.05 12.99
C ARG A 411 8.66 19.63 12.64
N TYR A 412 9.57 18.65 12.58
CA TYR A 412 9.31 17.24 12.31
C TYR A 412 9.13 16.37 13.55
N GLY A 413 9.24 16.95 14.74
CA GLY A 413 9.02 16.18 15.94
C GLY A 413 9.67 16.68 17.21
N ALA A 414 9.31 16.04 18.31
CA ALA A 414 10.03 16.15 19.57
C ALA A 414 11.43 15.51 19.49
N ALA A 415 12.22 15.67 20.55
CA ALA A 415 13.44 14.88 20.72
C ALA A 415 13.06 13.44 21.09
N ALA A 416 13.60 12.48 20.34
CA ALA A 416 13.31 11.05 20.49
C ALA A 416 14.56 10.23 20.17
N ARG A 417 14.44 8.90 20.21
CA ARG A 417 15.45 7.97 19.76
C ARG A 417 14.79 6.79 19.04
N LEU A 418 15.40 6.31 17.96
CA LEU A 418 15.13 4.99 17.40
C LEU A 418 16.29 4.09 17.79
N ASP A 419 16.01 3.10 18.63
CA ASP A 419 16.93 1.98 18.90
C ASP A 419 16.63 0.88 17.88
N ALA A 420 17.67 0.37 17.22
CA ALA A 420 17.52 -0.70 16.24
C ALA A 420 18.58 -1.79 16.38
N PHE A 421 18.18 -3.04 16.15
CA PHE A 421 19.08 -4.19 16.09
C PHE A 421 18.91 -4.86 14.73
N ILE A 422 20.01 -5.14 14.03
CA ILE A 422 19.98 -5.87 12.75
C ILE A 422 20.64 -7.23 12.92
N LEU A 423 19.87 -8.27 12.65
CA LEU A 423 20.25 -9.67 12.80
C LEU A 423 20.26 -10.37 11.42
N PRO A 424 21.07 -11.43 11.26
CA PRO A 424 22.01 -11.97 12.24
C PRO A 424 23.29 -11.12 12.35
N GLU A 425 24.04 -11.27 13.46
CA GLU A 425 25.36 -10.66 13.70
C GLU A 425 26.43 -11.15 12.71
N SER A 426 26.16 -12.25 12.00
CA SER A 426 26.99 -12.71 10.89
C SER A 426 26.84 -11.86 9.62
N ALA A 427 25.79 -11.04 9.51
CA ALA A 427 25.60 -10.14 8.38
C ALA A 427 26.64 -9.01 8.42
N SER A 428 27.21 -8.66 7.27
CA SER A 428 28.15 -7.54 7.20
C SER A 428 27.42 -6.21 7.31
N LEU A 429 27.89 -5.28 8.15
CA LEU A 429 27.29 -3.96 8.34
C LEU A 429 28.20 -2.83 7.86
N THR A 430 27.73 -2.08 6.86
CA THR A 430 28.39 -0.88 6.34
C THR A 430 27.59 0.37 6.73
N VAL A 431 28.27 1.39 7.26
CA VAL A 431 27.66 2.69 7.57
C VAL A 431 28.04 3.68 6.48
N SER A 432 27.02 4.32 5.90
CA SER A 432 27.15 5.30 4.83
C SER A 432 26.39 6.58 5.19
N THR A 433 26.53 7.60 4.34
CA THR A 433 25.79 8.87 4.47
C THR A 433 24.90 9.08 3.25
N GLY A 434 23.70 9.59 3.49
CA GLY A 434 22.68 9.81 2.48
C GLY A 434 21.89 11.10 2.72
N TYR A 435 21.07 11.48 1.75
CA TYR A 435 20.23 12.67 1.83
C TYR A 435 18.78 12.31 2.16
N ILE A 436 18.15 13.10 3.01
CA ILE A 436 16.73 12.99 3.35
C ILE A 436 16.07 14.35 3.19
N SER A 437 14.89 14.33 2.58
CA SER A 437 14.06 15.48 2.28
C SER A 437 12.62 15.25 2.74
N LEU A 438 12.28 15.76 3.93
CA LEU A 438 10.93 15.64 4.51
C LEU A 438 9.97 16.71 3.98
N PHE A 439 10.53 17.84 3.57
CA PHE A 439 9.85 18.93 2.87
C PHE A 439 10.88 19.57 1.92
N LYS A 440 10.88 20.88 1.70
CA LYS A 440 11.89 21.57 0.88
C LYS A 440 13.24 21.80 1.56
N ASP A 441 13.49 21.18 2.70
CA ASP A 441 14.79 21.18 3.37
C ASP A 441 15.47 19.82 3.21
N GLU A 442 16.79 19.86 3.18
CA GLU A 442 17.61 18.67 3.09
C GLU A 442 18.41 18.44 4.38
N ARG A 443 18.57 17.16 4.72
CA ARG A 443 19.42 16.66 5.78
C ARG A 443 20.41 15.65 5.21
N HIS A 444 21.61 15.64 5.76
CA HIS A 444 22.60 14.60 5.49
C HIS A 444 22.66 13.69 6.71
N GLU A 445 22.20 12.46 6.57
CA GLU A 445 22.00 11.52 7.66
C GLU A 445 22.83 10.26 7.41
N ARG A 446 23.09 9.49 8.48
CA ARG A 446 23.73 8.18 8.35
C ARG A 446 22.68 7.11 8.15
N TYR A 447 23.00 6.11 7.34
CA TYR A 447 22.21 4.92 7.16
C TYR A 447 23.11 3.68 7.17
N VAL A 448 22.51 2.52 7.40
CA VAL A 448 23.22 1.25 7.50
C VAL A 448 22.77 0.31 6.40
N GLU A 449 23.73 -0.32 5.76
CA GLU A 449 23.55 -1.46 4.84
C GLU A 449 23.96 -2.72 5.58
N ALA A 450 23.05 -3.69 5.68
CA ALA A 450 23.33 -5.04 6.13
C ALA A 450 23.35 -5.99 4.93
N ALA A 451 24.44 -6.75 4.73
CA ALA A 451 24.61 -7.59 3.56
C ALA A 451 24.97 -9.04 3.89
N GLN A 452 24.39 -9.96 3.11
CA GLN A 452 24.64 -11.40 3.11
C GLN A 452 24.83 -11.87 1.67
N VAL A 453 25.59 -12.97 1.49
CA VAL A 453 25.82 -13.61 0.18
C VAL A 453 25.41 -15.07 0.30
N GLY A 454 24.62 -15.56 -0.65
CA GLY A 454 24.14 -16.94 -0.67
C GLY A 454 22.96 -17.14 -1.61
N GLN A 455 22.45 -18.36 -1.68
CA GLN A 455 21.18 -18.67 -2.33
C GLN A 455 19.98 -18.21 -1.48
N GLU A 456 20.12 -18.31 -0.17
CA GLU A 456 19.11 -17.89 0.80
C GLU A 456 19.72 -16.82 1.72
N ALA A 457 18.91 -15.84 2.14
CA ALA A 457 19.26 -14.90 3.20
C ALA A 457 18.05 -14.59 4.05
N ALA A 458 18.30 -14.35 5.34
CA ALA A 458 17.29 -13.92 6.28
C ALA A 458 17.80 -12.72 7.07
N PHE A 459 17.01 -11.65 7.16
CA PHE A 459 17.30 -10.50 8.00
C PHE A 459 16.16 -10.28 9.00
N MET A 460 16.50 -9.89 10.22
CA MET A 460 15.51 -9.44 11.20
C MET A 460 15.96 -8.10 11.76
N GLN A 461 15.09 -7.09 11.71
CA GLN A 461 15.31 -5.77 12.29
C GLN A 461 14.30 -5.55 13.41
N LEU A 462 14.79 -5.35 14.63
CA LEU A 462 13.94 -4.89 15.72
C LEU A 462 14.06 -3.37 15.78
N LEU A 463 12.93 -2.66 15.66
CA LEU A 463 12.86 -1.20 15.61
C LEU A 463 12.06 -0.69 16.82
N LEU A 464 12.74 -0.05 17.76
CA LEU A 464 12.19 0.36 19.05
C LEU A 464 12.19 1.90 19.19
N PRO A 465 11.05 2.56 18.90
CA PRO A 465 10.87 3.98 19.20
C PRO A 465 10.94 4.26 20.71
N ALA A 466 11.91 5.06 21.12
CA ALA A 466 12.13 5.43 22.51
C ALA A 466 12.10 6.95 22.72
N ARG A 467 11.77 7.37 23.95
CA ARG A 467 11.98 8.75 24.37
C ARG A 467 13.47 9.02 24.54
N SER A 468 13.86 10.27 24.37
CA SER A 468 15.25 10.68 24.63
C SER A 468 15.63 10.35 26.08
N GLY A 469 16.74 9.62 26.27
CA GLY A 469 17.24 9.22 27.58
C GLY A 469 16.64 7.92 28.16
N SER A 470 15.70 7.26 27.47
CA SER A 470 15.23 5.93 27.89
C SER A 470 16.38 4.92 27.94
N PRO A 471 16.31 3.88 28.80
CA PRO A 471 17.25 2.77 28.77
C PRO A 471 17.26 2.10 27.40
N VAL A 472 18.43 1.63 26.97
CA VAL A 472 18.55 0.77 25.79
C VAL A 472 18.30 -0.67 26.28
N PRO A 473 17.35 -1.41 25.70
CA PRO A 473 17.16 -2.81 26.06
C PRO A 473 18.34 -3.65 25.57
N ASP A 474 18.59 -4.78 26.24
CA ASP A 474 19.66 -5.70 25.87
C ASP A 474 19.12 -6.73 24.86
N LEU A 475 19.94 -7.11 23.89
CA LEU A 475 19.58 -8.11 22.90
C LEU A 475 20.73 -9.09 22.69
N ASP A 476 20.43 -10.37 22.89
CA ASP A 476 21.33 -11.46 22.57
C ASP A 476 20.95 -12.04 21.20
N ASP A 477 21.90 -12.03 20.26
CA ASP A 477 21.77 -12.79 19.03
C ASP A 477 22.11 -14.27 19.29
N ILE A 478 21.14 -15.14 19.03
CA ILE A 478 21.24 -16.60 19.13
C ILE A 478 20.99 -17.28 17.77
N SER A 479 21.22 -16.54 16.69
CA SER A 479 21.11 -17.03 15.32
C SER A 479 22.07 -18.18 15.02
N GLY A 480 21.61 -19.11 14.19
CA GLY A 480 22.42 -20.20 13.66
C GLY A 480 22.80 -19.96 12.20
N GLU A 481 23.40 -20.97 11.56
CA GLU A 481 23.78 -20.88 10.14
C GLU A 481 22.57 -20.81 9.18
N SER A 482 21.40 -21.32 9.59
CA SER A 482 20.21 -21.48 8.73
C SER A 482 18.94 -20.85 9.29
N TYR A 483 19.05 -20.09 10.38
CA TYR A 483 17.93 -19.39 11.01
C TYR A 483 18.42 -18.15 11.75
N VAL A 484 17.54 -17.15 11.88
CA VAL A 484 17.77 -15.96 12.68
C VAL A 484 16.96 -16.07 13.96
N ALA A 485 17.59 -15.82 15.11
CA ALA A 485 16.91 -15.87 16.39
C ALA A 485 17.54 -14.89 17.39
N ALA A 486 16.72 -14.31 18.25
CA ALA A 486 17.20 -13.37 19.25
C ALA A 486 16.38 -13.42 20.54
N ARG A 487 17.01 -12.95 21.62
CA ARG A 487 16.40 -12.74 22.92
C ARG A 487 16.52 -11.27 23.29
N LEU A 488 15.40 -10.56 23.38
CA LEU A 488 15.33 -9.17 23.81
C LEU A 488 14.93 -9.12 25.28
N VAL A 489 15.79 -8.56 26.12
CA VAL A 489 15.57 -8.40 27.56
C VAL A 489 15.07 -6.99 27.84
N LYS A 490 13.82 -6.89 28.31
CA LYS A 490 13.24 -5.65 28.85
C LYS A 490 13.17 -5.71 30.37
N SER A 491 12.73 -4.62 31.00
CA SER A 491 12.63 -4.53 32.47
C SER A 491 11.60 -5.49 33.08
N ASP A 492 10.61 -5.89 32.29
CA ASP A 492 9.39 -6.58 32.70
C ASP A 492 9.03 -7.76 31.78
N SER A 493 9.74 -7.93 30.66
CA SER A 493 9.53 -9.02 29.73
C SER A 493 10.84 -9.58 29.17
N LEU A 494 10.76 -10.83 28.73
CA LEU A 494 11.75 -11.52 27.92
C LEU A 494 11.08 -11.97 26.62
N ASP A 495 11.47 -11.35 25.51
CA ASP A 495 10.92 -11.66 24.20
C ASP A 495 11.92 -12.51 23.40
N TYR A 496 11.44 -13.64 22.87
CA TYR A 496 12.19 -14.49 21.94
C TYR A 496 11.64 -14.29 20.53
N PHE A 497 12.54 -14.17 19.56
CA PHE A 497 12.20 -14.06 18.14
C PHE A 497 12.88 -15.17 17.35
N PHE A 498 12.22 -15.63 16.30
CA PHE A 498 12.73 -16.68 15.43
C PHE A 498 12.25 -16.47 13.99
N LEU A 499 13.13 -16.75 13.03
CA LEU A 499 12.88 -16.63 11.60
C LEU A 499 13.67 -17.70 10.83
N GLN A 500 12.99 -18.40 9.92
CA GLN A 500 13.63 -19.34 8.99
C GLN A 500 12.89 -19.37 7.66
N ALA A 501 13.61 -19.70 6.59
CA ALA A 501 13.06 -19.72 5.23
C ALA A 501 12.07 -20.88 5.00
N ARG A 502 12.36 -22.02 5.61
CA ARG A 502 11.60 -23.27 5.43
C ARG A 502 11.03 -23.71 6.76
N SER A 503 9.81 -24.24 6.72
CA SER A 503 9.16 -24.80 7.89
C SER A 503 9.76 -26.16 8.21
N GLU A 504 10.88 -26.12 8.95
CA GLU A 504 11.64 -27.27 9.45
C GLU A 504 11.68 -27.18 10.97
N LEU A 505 11.42 -28.30 11.66
CA LEU A 505 11.47 -28.32 13.12
C LEU A 505 12.91 -28.08 13.61
N ARG A 506 13.10 -27.03 14.41
CA ARG A 506 14.38 -26.71 15.06
C ARG A 506 14.24 -26.69 16.57
N GLU A 507 15.30 -27.05 17.28
CA GLU A 507 15.41 -26.98 18.74
C GLU A 507 16.47 -25.94 19.12
N LEU A 508 16.08 -24.87 19.80
CA LEU A 508 16.92 -23.73 20.19
C LEU A 508 17.23 -23.70 21.70
N GLY A 509 17.11 -24.84 22.37
CA GLY A 509 17.29 -24.98 23.83
C GLY A 509 16.11 -24.46 24.65
N GLU A 510 15.68 -23.23 24.38
CA GLU A 510 14.59 -22.51 25.07
C GLU A 510 13.21 -22.89 24.52
N PHE A 511 13.15 -23.14 23.21
CA PHE A 511 11.96 -23.59 22.50
C PHE A 511 12.33 -24.43 21.28
N ALA A 512 11.33 -25.14 20.74
CA ALA A 512 11.40 -25.84 19.48
C ALA A 512 10.24 -25.39 18.59
N THR A 513 10.49 -25.15 17.31
CA THR A 513 9.43 -24.74 16.39
C THR A 513 9.75 -25.08 14.93
N ASP A 514 8.69 -25.33 14.16
CA ASP A 514 8.74 -25.41 12.69
C ASP A 514 8.18 -24.16 12.01
N ALA A 515 7.83 -23.13 12.78
CA ALA A 515 7.31 -21.88 12.26
C ALA A 515 8.34 -21.19 11.37
N THR A 516 7.88 -20.49 10.34
CA THR A 516 8.78 -19.65 9.53
C THR A 516 9.04 -18.30 10.19
N PHE A 517 8.16 -17.85 11.09
CA PHE A 517 8.36 -16.74 12.02
C PHE A 517 7.72 -17.12 13.36
N ALA A 518 8.39 -16.82 14.48
CA ALA A 518 7.80 -16.93 15.80
C ALA A 518 8.22 -15.77 16.71
N TRP A 519 7.32 -15.37 17.60
CA TRP A 519 7.57 -14.47 18.72
C TRP A 519 6.95 -15.07 19.99
N LEU A 520 7.73 -15.22 21.06
CA LEU A 520 7.25 -15.65 22.38
C LEU A 520 7.60 -14.56 23.39
N ARG A 521 6.64 -14.13 24.21
CA ARG A 521 6.89 -13.26 25.36
C ARG A 521 6.69 -14.00 26.66
N ASN A 522 7.72 -13.95 27.51
CA ASN A 522 7.66 -14.37 28.90
C ASN A 522 7.76 -13.15 29.83
N THR A 523 7.18 -13.27 31.00
CA THR A 523 7.23 -12.31 32.11
C THR A 523 7.54 -13.05 33.41
N ASP A 524 7.65 -12.34 34.53
CA ASP A 524 7.83 -12.96 35.85
C ASP A 524 6.67 -13.92 36.24
N THR A 525 5.52 -13.80 35.58
CA THR A 525 4.35 -14.67 35.79
C THR A 525 4.24 -15.83 34.79
N GLY A 526 5.24 -15.98 33.92
CA GLY A 526 5.26 -16.98 32.83
C GLY A 526 5.01 -16.37 31.46
N TRP A 527 4.75 -17.22 30.46
CA TRP A 527 4.42 -16.83 29.10
C TRP A 527 3.14 -15.99 29.07
N GLN A 528 3.08 -15.03 28.14
CA GLN A 528 1.93 -14.14 27.97
C GLN A 528 1.47 -14.12 26.52
N ASN A 529 2.40 -14.08 25.57
CA ASN A 529 2.07 -13.97 24.14
C ASN A 529 2.87 -14.94 23.31
N LEU A 530 2.26 -15.44 22.24
CA LEU A 530 2.92 -16.27 21.24
C LEU A 530 2.36 -15.96 19.85
N ALA A 531 3.19 -15.57 18.89
CA ALA A 531 2.80 -15.47 17.49
C ALA A 531 3.59 -16.47 16.64
N LEU A 532 2.91 -17.08 15.67
CA LEU A 532 3.43 -18.11 14.78
C LEU A 532 3.01 -17.83 13.34
N ARG A 533 3.93 -18.02 12.38
CA ARG A 533 3.63 -18.03 10.94
C ARG A 533 3.94 -19.38 10.33
N GLU A 534 2.96 -19.96 9.63
CA GLU A 534 3.09 -21.21 8.88
C GLU A 534 3.64 -22.39 9.72
N SER A 535 3.11 -22.57 10.94
CA SER A 535 3.60 -23.56 11.91
C SER A 535 2.63 -24.71 12.11
N ASN A 536 3.14 -25.93 12.30
CA ASN A 536 2.42 -27.05 12.88
C ASN A 536 2.77 -27.28 14.35
N LEU A 537 3.95 -26.83 14.81
CA LEU A 537 4.44 -27.06 16.17
C LEU A 537 5.27 -25.88 16.68
N PHE A 538 4.92 -25.42 17.87
CA PHE A 538 5.77 -24.64 18.75
C PHE A 538 5.76 -25.28 20.14
N LYS A 539 6.92 -25.36 20.79
CA LYS A 539 7.06 -25.94 22.12
C LYS A 539 8.12 -25.21 22.93
N SER A 540 7.78 -24.79 24.13
CA SER A 540 8.69 -24.25 25.14
C SER A 540 8.51 -25.00 26.46
N ALA A 541 9.15 -24.52 27.54
CA ALA A 541 8.94 -25.06 28.87
C ALA A 541 7.50 -24.85 29.41
N GLU A 542 6.81 -23.80 28.97
CA GLU A 542 5.53 -23.37 29.58
C GLU A 542 4.32 -23.47 28.64
N ILE A 543 4.56 -23.51 27.33
CA ILE A 543 3.52 -23.62 26.31
C ILE A 543 3.97 -24.53 25.16
N GLU A 544 3.07 -25.40 24.73
CA GLU A 544 3.13 -26.16 23.47
C GLU A 544 1.87 -25.86 22.66
N VAL A 545 2.03 -25.46 21.41
CA VAL A 545 0.95 -25.28 20.44
C VAL A 545 1.22 -26.22 19.28
N SER A 546 0.27 -27.09 18.99
CA SER A 546 0.32 -27.99 17.84
C SER A 546 -0.95 -27.90 17.00
N SER A 547 -0.83 -28.20 15.71
CA SER A 547 -1.94 -28.14 14.76
C SER A 547 -1.81 -29.22 13.67
N ASP A 548 -2.96 -29.76 13.26
CA ASP A 548 -3.07 -30.75 12.18
C ASP A 548 -2.75 -30.18 10.79
N SER A 549 -2.70 -28.86 10.67
CA SER A 549 -2.36 -28.10 9.46
C SER A 549 -1.58 -26.84 9.81
N LYS A 550 -0.85 -26.28 8.83
CA LYS A 550 -0.06 -25.07 9.07
C LYS A 550 -0.98 -23.90 9.40
N VAL A 551 -0.75 -23.29 10.56
CA VAL A 551 -1.48 -22.13 11.03
C VAL A 551 -0.58 -20.91 11.10
N THR A 552 -1.19 -19.75 10.88
CA THR A 552 -0.63 -18.44 11.22
C THR A 552 -1.59 -17.80 12.20
N LEU A 553 -1.12 -17.45 13.39
CA LEU A 553 -1.94 -16.94 14.48
C LEU A 553 -1.09 -16.25 15.55
N ALA A 554 -1.73 -15.51 16.44
CA ALA A 554 -1.14 -14.98 17.66
C ALA A 554 -2.05 -15.29 18.87
N LEU A 555 -1.47 -15.65 20.00
CA LEU A 555 -2.16 -15.93 21.26
C LEU A 555 -1.79 -14.86 22.29
N ASP A 556 -2.76 -14.48 23.12
CA ASP A 556 -2.58 -13.68 24.32
C ASP A 556 -3.28 -14.35 25.51
N ALA A 557 -2.52 -14.55 26.59
CA ALA A 557 -2.96 -15.08 27.87
C ALA A 557 -2.72 -14.08 29.02
N SER A 558 -2.55 -12.80 28.69
CA SER A 558 -2.32 -11.75 29.68
C SER A 558 -3.52 -11.50 30.60
N THR A 559 -4.72 -11.79 30.11
CA THR A 559 -5.95 -11.68 30.89
C THR A 559 -6.26 -12.99 31.62
N SER A 560 -6.36 -12.93 32.95
CA SER A 560 -6.62 -14.10 33.78
C SER A 560 -7.88 -14.86 33.34
N GLY A 561 -7.71 -16.14 33.00
CA GLY A 561 -8.80 -17.04 32.60
C GLY A 561 -9.28 -16.85 31.15
N VAL A 562 -8.65 -15.98 30.37
CA VAL A 562 -8.99 -15.73 28.96
C VAL A 562 -7.79 -16.08 28.09
N LEU A 563 -8.05 -16.79 26.99
CA LEU A 563 -7.09 -17.00 25.91
C LEU A 563 -7.63 -16.34 24.63
N ASP A 564 -7.03 -15.22 24.25
CA ASP A 564 -7.33 -14.51 23.02
C ASP A 564 -6.46 -15.06 21.88
N ILE A 565 -7.08 -15.36 20.73
CA ILE A 565 -6.42 -15.87 19.54
C ILE A 565 -6.74 -14.94 18.38
N ALA A 566 -5.72 -14.34 17.80
CA ALA A 566 -5.82 -13.54 16.58
C ALA A 566 -5.36 -14.38 15.38
N THR A 567 -6.14 -14.39 14.32
CA THR A 567 -5.84 -15.12 13.07
C THR A 567 -5.97 -14.18 11.88
N PRO A 568 -5.34 -14.50 10.74
CA PRO A 568 -5.65 -13.79 9.51
C PRO A 568 -7.13 -13.90 9.16
N ALA A 569 -7.67 -12.93 8.40
CA ALA A 569 -9.05 -12.98 7.93
C ALA A 569 -9.35 -14.21 7.05
N VAL A 570 -8.33 -14.73 6.37
CA VAL A 570 -8.41 -15.95 5.55
C VAL A 570 -7.41 -16.97 6.07
N HIS A 571 -7.93 -18.13 6.51
CA HIS A 571 -7.11 -19.22 7.05
C HIS A 571 -7.78 -20.58 6.80
N PRO A 572 -7.00 -21.68 6.73
CA PRO A 572 -7.56 -23.02 6.61
C PRO A 572 -8.34 -23.40 7.88
N ALA A 573 -9.21 -24.41 7.75
CA ALA A 573 -9.70 -25.12 8.94
C ALA A 573 -8.52 -25.87 9.57
N ALA A 574 -8.42 -25.80 10.89
CA ALA A 574 -7.37 -26.44 11.65
C ALA A 574 -7.88 -26.86 13.02
N GLN A 575 -7.37 -27.96 13.55
CA GLN A 575 -7.53 -28.30 14.96
C GLN A 575 -6.26 -27.90 15.69
N ILE A 576 -6.39 -26.94 16.61
CA ILE A 576 -5.29 -26.45 17.44
C ILE A 576 -5.38 -27.13 18.81
N GLU A 577 -4.24 -27.63 19.27
CA GLU A 577 -4.03 -28.08 20.62
C GLU A 577 -3.04 -27.14 21.33
N VAL A 578 -3.47 -26.54 22.44
CA VAL A 578 -2.62 -25.72 23.32
C VAL A 578 -2.44 -26.45 24.64
N VAL A 579 -1.21 -26.81 24.97
CA VAL A 579 -0.83 -27.40 26.26
C VAL A 579 -0.07 -26.34 27.04
N THR A 580 -0.57 -25.97 28.22
CA THR A 580 0.06 -24.93 29.02
C THR A 580 -0.22 -25.09 30.52
N THR A 581 0.67 -24.56 31.35
CA THR A 581 0.46 -24.52 32.80
C THR A 581 -0.77 -23.67 33.13
N GLY A 582 -1.69 -24.21 33.92
CA GLY A 582 -2.93 -23.51 34.27
C GLY A 582 -4.00 -23.54 33.18
N ALA A 583 -3.88 -24.42 32.17
CA ALA A 583 -4.91 -24.61 31.15
C ALA A 583 -6.31 -24.89 31.76
N GLU A 584 -6.39 -25.52 32.93
CA GLU A 584 -7.63 -25.75 33.67
C GLU A 584 -8.31 -24.47 34.18
N LEU A 585 -7.57 -23.35 34.23
CA LEU A 585 -8.06 -22.05 34.69
C LEU A 585 -8.67 -21.23 33.55
N VAL A 586 -8.50 -21.64 32.28
CA VAL A 586 -9.09 -20.97 31.12
C VAL A 586 -10.61 -21.16 31.14
N GLN A 587 -11.33 -20.05 31.24
CA GLN A 587 -12.79 -19.98 31.28
C GLN A 587 -13.37 -19.53 29.94
N GLU A 588 -12.58 -18.81 29.14
CA GLU A 588 -12.98 -18.26 27.85
C GLU A 588 -11.85 -18.35 26.83
N VAL A 589 -12.20 -18.77 25.60
CA VAL A 589 -11.33 -18.62 24.43
C VAL A 589 -12.04 -17.67 23.47
N ARG A 590 -11.31 -16.72 22.92
CA ARG A 590 -11.82 -15.82 21.88
C ARG A 590 -10.98 -15.94 20.63
N ILE A 591 -11.63 -15.92 19.47
CA ILE A 591 -10.96 -15.86 18.16
C ILE A 591 -11.35 -14.53 17.51
N ASN A 592 -10.37 -13.67 17.23
CA ASN A 592 -10.57 -12.33 16.69
C ASN A 592 -11.60 -11.51 17.50
N GLY A 593 -11.47 -11.59 18.83
CA GLY A 593 -12.36 -10.92 19.79
C GLY A 593 -13.74 -11.56 19.97
N GLN A 594 -14.08 -12.62 19.23
CA GLN A 594 -15.36 -13.31 19.36
C GLN A 594 -15.24 -14.58 20.20
N PRO A 595 -16.14 -14.85 21.17
CA PRO A 595 -16.11 -16.09 21.94
C PRO A 595 -16.16 -17.33 21.05
N SER A 596 -15.31 -18.32 21.34
CA SER A 596 -15.18 -19.56 20.57
C SER A 596 -15.24 -20.81 21.46
N PRO A 597 -15.91 -21.90 21.03
CA PRO A 597 -15.91 -23.16 21.78
C PRO A 597 -14.52 -23.78 21.90
N PHE A 598 -14.23 -24.36 23.07
CA PHE A 598 -13.03 -25.17 23.31
C PHE A 598 -13.35 -26.36 24.23
N THR A 599 -12.50 -27.38 24.21
CA THR A 599 -12.59 -28.52 25.15
C THR A 599 -11.31 -28.63 25.96
N PHE A 600 -11.44 -28.78 27.26
CA PHE A 600 -10.31 -29.08 28.14
C PHE A 600 -10.15 -30.59 28.35
N GLN A 601 -8.94 -31.11 28.16
CA GLN A 601 -8.58 -32.51 28.38
C GLN A 601 -7.26 -32.63 29.14
N THR A 602 -7.33 -32.98 30.43
CA THR A 602 -6.17 -33.14 31.33
C THR A 602 -5.39 -31.85 31.56
N ASP A 603 -4.57 -31.45 30.59
CA ASP A 603 -3.69 -30.27 30.57
C ASP A 603 -3.74 -29.54 29.21
N ARG A 604 -4.68 -29.93 28.34
CA ARG A 604 -4.77 -29.51 26.94
C ARG A 604 -6.06 -28.77 26.65
N LEU A 605 -5.97 -27.68 25.92
CA LEU A 605 -7.08 -26.97 25.32
C LEU A 605 -7.17 -27.37 23.85
N LEU A 606 -8.31 -27.93 23.45
CA LEU A 606 -8.61 -28.26 22.06
C LEU A 606 -9.53 -27.19 21.48
N ILE A 607 -9.05 -26.51 20.44
CA ILE A 607 -9.70 -25.36 19.82
C ILE A 607 -9.83 -25.64 18.32
N GLY A 608 -11.04 -25.51 17.78
CA GLY A 608 -11.28 -25.64 16.35
C GLY A 608 -11.21 -24.27 15.68
N LEU A 609 -10.37 -24.15 14.65
CA LEU A 609 -10.49 -23.08 13.66
C LEU A 609 -11.40 -23.54 12.53
N GLU A 610 -12.50 -22.84 12.33
CA GLU A 610 -13.31 -23.03 11.13
C GLU A 610 -12.60 -22.46 9.92
N LYS A 611 -12.78 -23.07 8.74
CA LYS A 611 -12.21 -22.51 7.52
C LYS A 611 -12.89 -21.20 7.22
N THR A 612 -12.13 -20.11 7.25
CA THR A 612 -12.59 -18.82 6.76
C THR A 612 -12.13 -18.66 5.33
N SER A 613 -13.06 -18.87 4.39
CA SER A 613 -12.90 -18.40 3.02
C SER A 613 -13.69 -17.11 2.88
N ILE A 614 -13.01 -16.01 2.64
CA ILE A 614 -13.62 -14.98 1.80
C ILE A 614 -13.78 -15.66 0.43
N ASP A 615 -14.96 -15.55 -0.20
CA ASP A 615 -15.05 -15.66 -1.65
C ASP A 615 -14.19 -14.51 -2.20
N LEU A 616 -12.87 -14.70 -2.16
CA LEU A 616 -11.92 -13.80 -2.76
C LEU A 616 -12.33 -13.79 -4.21
N ILE A 617 -13.00 -12.72 -4.64
CA ILE A 617 -12.84 -12.22 -5.99
C ILE A 617 -11.32 -12.13 -6.11
N PRO A 618 -10.65 -13.04 -6.84
CA PRO A 618 -9.22 -12.94 -6.97
C PRO A 618 -9.05 -11.65 -7.75
N ASP A 619 -8.52 -10.63 -7.10
CA ASP A 619 -8.16 -9.39 -7.74
C ASP A 619 -7.00 -9.72 -8.69
N SER A 620 -7.37 -10.16 -9.90
CA SER A 620 -6.45 -10.54 -10.95
C SER A 620 -6.05 -9.27 -11.69
N SER A 621 -5.23 -8.45 -11.04
CA SER A 621 -4.63 -7.25 -11.62
C SER A 621 -3.23 -7.50 -12.19
N THR A 622 -2.79 -8.76 -12.34
CA THR A 622 -1.84 -9.09 -13.41
C THR A 622 -2.64 -9.26 -14.70
N PRO A 623 -2.49 -8.41 -15.72
CA PRO A 623 -3.14 -8.66 -17.01
C PRO A 623 -2.48 -9.90 -17.63
N GLU A 624 -3.05 -11.09 -17.40
CA GLU A 624 -2.78 -12.27 -18.20
C GLU A 624 -3.24 -11.94 -19.64
N GLN A 625 -2.37 -11.37 -20.47
CA GLN A 625 -2.76 -10.98 -21.83
C GLN A 625 -2.85 -12.22 -22.72
N LEU A 626 -4.00 -12.43 -23.36
CA LEU A 626 -4.17 -13.46 -24.40
C LEU A 626 -3.54 -12.96 -25.72
N GLN A 627 -2.35 -13.47 -26.03
CA GLN A 627 -1.64 -13.14 -27.28
C GLN A 627 -2.15 -14.00 -28.43
N ALA A 628 -2.11 -13.43 -29.64
CA ALA A 628 -2.50 -14.12 -30.85
C ALA A 628 -1.45 -13.94 -31.95
N TYR A 629 -0.88 -15.03 -32.46
CA TYR A 629 0.13 -14.96 -33.52
C TYR A 629 0.05 -16.16 -34.50
N PRO A 630 0.22 -15.92 -35.82
CA PRO A 630 0.24 -14.59 -36.45
C PRO A 630 -1.12 -13.90 -36.34
N ASN A 631 -1.14 -12.56 -36.28
CA ASN A 631 -2.37 -11.77 -36.28
C ASN A 631 -2.11 -10.43 -37.01
N PRO A 632 -2.65 -10.23 -38.23
CA PRO A 632 -3.65 -11.05 -38.91
C PRO A 632 -3.19 -12.46 -39.33
N PHE A 633 -4.13 -13.39 -39.49
CA PHE A 633 -3.87 -14.76 -39.96
C PHE A 633 -4.74 -15.17 -41.15
N SER A 634 -4.26 -16.11 -41.97
CA SER A 634 -5.01 -16.66 -43.12
C SER A 634 -5.48 -18.10 -42.94
N HIS A 635 -4.63 -18.95 -42.36
CA HIS A 635 -4.90 -20.39 -42.18
C HIS A 635 -5.19 -20.72 -40.71
N SER A 636 -4.28 -20.39 -39.81
CA SER A 636 -4.47 -20.62 -38.37
C SER A 636 -3.83 -19.51 -37.53
N VAL A 637 -4.30 -19.35 -36.30
CA VAL A 637 -3.75 -18.47 -35.28
C VAL A 637 -3.48 -19.26 -34.00
N THR A 638 -2.33 -19.01 -33.40
CA THR A 638 -1.98 -19.51 -32.06
C THR A 638 -2.44 -18.49 -31.03
N LEU A 639 -3.18 -18.94 -30.04
CA LEU A 639 -3.70 -18.17 -28.92
C LEU A 639 -2.90 -18.61 -27.69
N GLU A 640 -2.05 -17.73 -27.18
CA GLU A 640 -1.14 -18.01 -26.07
C GLU A 640 -1.51 -17.18 -24.85
N ALA A 641 -1.56 -17.83 -23.69
CA ALA A 641 -1.74 -17.16 -22.40
C ALA A 641 -0.83 -17.78 -21.35
N SER A 642 -0.35 -16.99 -20.40
CA SER A 642 0.22 -17.50 -19.16
C SER A 642 -0.90 -17.58 -18.13
N VAL A 643 -1.15 -18.77 -17.60
CA VAL A 643 -2.21 -19.00 -16.62
C VAL A 643 -1.57 -19.49 -15.33
N ASN A 644 -1.81 -18.76 -14.24
CA ASN A 644 -1.27 -19.11 -12.91
C ASN A 644 -2.26 -19.96 -12.08
N ARG A 645 -2.89 -20.98 -12.67
CA ARG A 645 -4.06 -21.66 -12.09
C ARG A 645 -4.19 -23.12 -12.51
N THR A 646 -4.73 -23.95 -11.63
CA THR A 646 -5.01 -25.38 -11.86
C THR A 646 -6.49 -25.58 -12.23
N GLY A 647 -6.80 -26.31 -13.30
CA GLY A 647 -8.17 -26.63 -13.71
C GLY A 647 -8.40 -26.71 -15.23
N PRO A 648 -9.62 -27.05 -15.69
CA PRO A 648 -9.98 -26.98 -17.12
C PRO A 648 -9.99 -25.54 -17.63
N LEU A 649 -9.60 -25.36 -18.90
CA LEU A 649 -9.64 -24.08 -19.61
C LEU A 649 -10.45 -24.20 -20.89
N THR A 650 -11.24 -23.17 -21.16
CA THR A 650 -12.08 -23.07 -22.35
C THR A 650 -11.72 -21.82 -23.14
N VAL A 651 -11.51 -21.94 -24.44
CA VAL A 651 -11.33 -20.80 -25.34
C VAL A 651 -12.49 -20.73 -26.31
N GLU A 652 -13.15 -19.57 -26.39
CA GLU A 652 -14.29 -19.31 -27.26
C GLU A 652 -13.97 -18.14 -28.19
N VAL A 653 -14.31 -18.29 -29.47
CA VAL A 653 -14.13 -17.26 -30.50
C VAL A 653 -15.49 -16.69 -30.86
N TYR A 654 -15.63 -15.37 -30.93
CA TYR A 654 -16.86 -14.63 -31.22
C TYR A 654 -16.70 -13.71 -32.43
N ASN A 655 -17.77 -13.55 -33.20
CA ASN A 655 -17.85 -12.49 -34.21
C ASN A 655 -18.30 -11.15 -33.60
N LEU A 656 -18.37 -10.09 -34.42
CA LEU A 656 -18.80 -8.74 -34.01
C LEU A 656 -20.24 -8.66 -33.49
N LEU A 657 -21.08 -9.65 -33.79
CA LEU A 657 -22.46 -9.74 -33.30
C LEU A 657 -22.56 -10.50 -31.97
N GLY A 658 -21.43 -10.88 -31.36
CA GLY A 658 -21.39 -11.67 -30.13
C GLY A 658 -21.76 -13.15 -30.32
N GLN A 659 -21.84 -13.64 -31.57
CA GLN A 659 -22.15 -15.04 -31.84
C GLN A 659 -20.89 -15.90 -31.72
N ARG A 660 -20.97 -17.01 -30.97
CA ARG A 660 -19.86 -17.97 -30.82
C ARG A 660 -19.59 -18.70 -32.13
N ILE A 661 -18.37 -18.57 -32.63
CA ILE A 661 -17.86 -19.15 -33.87
C ILE A 661 -17.17 -20.48 -33.62
N ARG A 662 -16.42 -20.61 -32.53
CA ARG A 662 -15.64 -21.82 -32.21
C ARG A 662 -15.45 -21.96 -30.70
N LYS A 663 -15.37 -23.19 -30.19
CA LYS A 663 -14.89 -23.50 -28.83
C LYS A 663 -13.73 -24.50 -28.87
N LEU A 664 -12.71 -24.27 -28.05
CA LEU A 664 -11.54 -25.12 -27.84
C LEU A 664 -11.43 -25.41 -26.33
N GLU A 665 -11.07 -26.62 -25.93
CA GLU A 665 -11.02 -27.02 -24.51
C GLU A 665 -9.71 -27.74 -24.15
N ALA A 666 -9.17 -27.46 -22.98
CA ALA A 666 -8.06 -28.20 -22.35
C ALA A 666 -8.49 -28.68 -20.96
N LYS A 667 -8.51 -30.00 -20.71
CA LYS A 667 -9.17 -30.58 -19.53
C LYS A 667 -8.29 -30.76 -18.29
N HIS A 668 -6.99 -30.48 -18.35
CA HIS A 668 -6.06 -30.73 -17.23
C HIS A 668 -4.86 -29.76 -17.26
N ILE A 669 -4.98 -28.58 -16.63
CA ILE A 669 -3.86 -27.65 -16.40
C ILE A 669 -3.48 -27.68 -14.91
N VAL A 670 -2.19 -27.69 -14.60
CA VAL A 670 -1.64 -27.72 -13.24
C VAL A 670 -0.53 -26.68 -13.10
N GLY A 671 -0.68 -25.80 -12.11
CA GLY A 671 0.29 -24.75 -11.74
C GLY A 671 0.40 -23.60 -12.73
N THR A 672 1.44 -22.78 -12.58
CA THR A 672 1.77 -21.68 -13.50
C THR A 672 2.33 -22.23 -14.81
N LYS A 673 1.61 -22.05 -15.92
CA LYS A 673 2.08 -22.49 -17.24
C LYS A 673 1.64 -21.55 -18.36
N THR A 674 2.49 -21.43 -19.37
CA THR A 674 2.09 -20.91 -20.68
C THR A 674 1.36 -22.00 -21.45
N ILE A 675 0.14 -21.70 -21.86
CA ILE A 675 -0.75 -22.58 -22.63
C ILE A 675 -0.94 -22.02 -24.04
N ARG A 676 -1.14 -22.92 -25.01
CA ARG A 676 -1.35 -22.56 -26.41
C ARG A 676 -2.56 -23.29 -26.97
N PHE A 677 -3.48 -22.54 -27.57
CA PHE A 677 -4.58 -23.07 -28.38
C PHE A 677 -4.39 -22.68 -29.84
N THR A 678 -4.81 -23.52 -30.78
CA THR A 678 -4.76 -23.20 -32.21
C THR A 678 -6.17 -23.13 -32.75
N TRP A 679 -6.54 -21.99 -33.35
CA TRP A 679 -7.74 -21.88 -34.16
C TRP A 679 -7.38 -21.94 -35.64
N ASP A 680 -8.00 -22.87 -36.37
CA ASP A 680 -7.79 -23.17 -37.79
C ASP A 680 -8.63 -22.30 -38.75
N GLY A 681 -9.31 -21.28 -38.22
CA GLY A 681 -10.17 -20.40 -39.01
C GLY A 681 -11.49 -21.03 -39.47
N TYR A 682 -11.87 -22.20 -38.94
CA TYR A 682 -13.17 -22.83 -39.18
C TYR A 682 -14.15 -22.59 -38.03
N THR A 683 -15.43 -22.54 -38.37
CA THR A 683 -16.55 -22.45 -37.44
C THR A 683 -16.81 -23.81 -36.76
N GLU A 684 -17.66 -23.85 -35.75
CA GLU A 684 -18.09 -25.08 -35.08
C GLU A 684 -18.72 -26.10 -36.06
N SER A 685 -19.41 -25.63 -37.10
CA SER A 685 -20.04 -26.47 -38.13
C SER A 685 -19.08 -26.95 -39.23
N GLY A 686 -17.78 -26.65 -39.11
CA GLY A 686 -16.76 -27.04 -40.10
C GLY A 686 -16.71 -26.17 -41.35
N SER A 687 -17.49 -25.08 -41.42
CA SER A 687 -17.39 -24.09 -42.51
C SER A 687 -16.28 -23.09 -42.25
N SER A 688 -15.62 -22.57 -43.30
CA SER A 688 -14.60 -21.52 -43.14
C SER A 688 -15.23 -20.22 -42.63
N ALA A 689 -14.66 -19.63 -41.58
CA ALA A 689 -15.10 -18.34 -41.08
C ALA A 689 -14.93 -17.23 -42.17
N PRO A 690 -15.64 -16.10 -42.13
CA PRO A 690 -15.36 -14.96 -43.03
C PRO A 690 -14.04 -14.23 -42.69
N SER A 691 -13.54 -13.38 -43.59
CA SER A 691 -12.51 -12.39 -43.25
C SER A 691 -13.15 -11.31 -42.38
N ALA A 692 -12.72 -11.19 -41.12
CA ALA A 692 -13.32 -10.28 -40.15
C ALA A 692 -12.43 -10.14 -38.91
N ILE A 693 -12.82 -9.22 -38.03
CA ILE A 693 -12.34 -9.16 -36.64
C ILE A 693 -13.15 -10.15 -35.81
N TYR A 694 -12.46 -10.91 -34.97
CA TYR A 694 -13.05 -11.80 -33.97
C TYR A 694 -12.50 -11.46 -32.59
N PHE A 695 -13.33 -11.69 -31.58
CA PHE A 695 -12.93 -11.62 -30.18
C PHE A 695 -12.76 -13.02 -29.63
N VAL A 696 -11.70 -13.22 -28.85
CA VAL A 696 -11.39 -14.50 -28.22
C VAL A 696 -11.54 -14.31 -26.73
N ARG A 697 -12.24 -15.25 -26.09
CA ARG A 697 -12.41 -15.31 -24.65
C ARG A 697 -11.83 -16.61 -24.14
N LEU A 698 -10.82 -16.54 -23.30
CA LEU A 698 -10.36 -17.67 -22.51
C LEU A 698 -11.07 -17.62 -21.17
N THR A 699 -11.68 -18.72 -20.73
CA THR A 699 -12.38 -18.85 -19.45
C THR A 699 -11.78 -20.01 -18.66
N ASP A 700 -11.43 -19.76 -17.40
CA ASP A 700 -10.97 -20.81 -16.49
C ASP A 700 -12.11 -21.56 -15.78
N ALA A 701 -11.75 -22.58 -15.01
CA ALA A 701 -12.69 -23.40 -14.23
C ALA A 701 -13.49 -22.62 -13.17
N ARG A 702 -13.03 -21.41 -12.81
CA ARG A 702 -13.62 -20.52 -11.81
C ARG A 702 -14.39 -19.36 -12.45
N GLY A 703 -14.44 -19.29 -13.79
CA GLY A 703 -15.19 -18.28 -14.54
C GLY A 703 -14.41 -17.00 -14.85
N ALA A 704 -13.13 -16.90 -14.50
CA ALA A 704 -12.31 -15.75 -14.86
C ALA A 704 -12.00 -15.73 -16.36
N THR A 705 -11.98 -14.54 -16.98
CA THR A 705 -11.88 -14.40 -18.43
C THR A 705 -10.73 -13.54 -18.91
N LEU A 706 -9.98 -14.01 -19.92
CA LEU A 706 -9.03 -13.21 -20.69
C LEU A 706 -9.58 -12.94 -22.08
N LEU A 707 -9.41 -11.71 -22.57
CA LEU A 707 -9.89 -11.29 -23.88
C LEU A 707 -8.74 -11.06 -24.85
N GLY A 708 -8.89 -11.51 -26.09
CA GLY A 708 -7.98 -11.28 -27.19
C GLY A 708 -8.73 -10.84 -28.45
N ARG A 709 -8.04 -10.15 -29.36
CA ARG A 709 -8.59 -9.74 -30.66
C ARG A 709 -7.79 -10.39 -31.77
N VAL A 710 -8.46 -11.09 -32.69
CA VAL A 710 -7.82 -11.69 -33.87
C VAL A 710 -8.46 -11.22 -35.17
N VAL A 711 -7.63 -11.01 -36.18
CA VAL A 711 -8.04 -10.56 -37.51
C VAL A 711 -7.77 -11.69 -38.50
N ARG A 712 -8.83 -12.19 -39.15
CA ARG A 712 -8.70 -13.18 -40.21
C ARG A 712 -8.74 -12.52 -41.57
N VAL A 713 -7.76 -12.85 -42.41
CA VAL A 713 -7.66 -12.42 -43.81
C VAL A 713 -7.58 -13.65 -44.71
N ARG A 714 -8.57 -13.86 -45.58
CA ARG A 714 -8.57 -14.96 -46.55
C ARG A 714 -7.45 -14.85 -47.57
#